data_AF-A0A096M4Y8-F1
#
_entry.id   AF-A0A096M4Y8-F1
#
_cell.length_a   1.000
_cell.length_b   1.000
_cell.length_c   1.000
_cell.angle_alpha   90.00
_cell.angle_beta   90.00
_cell.angle_gamma   90.00
#
_symmetry.space_group_name_H-M   'P 1'
#
loop_
_entity.id
_entity.type
_entity.pdbx_description
1 polymer ?
#
loop_
_entity_poly.entity_id
_entity_poly.type
_entity_poly.pdbx_seq_one_letter_code
_entity_poly.pdbx_strand_id
1 'polypeptide(L)'
;MEGTKGEERQPEQAASLFGTSELESQRISAERRKKRNHRCKIIIGVALLCLLIVIVTVAISHKSGSKSTAHFTTGDYESPAALPPHTRVTSPRSHSVEGGSLWKKFTQEIGEAKCPPGFSRPPLLLVSLDGFRAEYLKDHHSRLPVINKLRKDGTTTSYMRPVYPTKTFPNHYTIVTGLYPESHGIVDNKMYDVTRNAFFTLKTDEKFNSNWYQGEPVWLTAMRQKLKAGTFFWPGSDVAINGSFPTLYRMYDKNIKFENRLETVFEWLSLPEKERPDFYTLYLEEPDSTGHAYGPKSSQVIAALEKVDSILGDLMDGLFTRDLHQCVNLMIVSDHGMEEASCQRAAYVSTYQQDTSNFTVIQGPAARIRPKRLPQDYFSFDYEGLIKNLSCRAPDQPMKPYLKENLPKRMHFAYNKRIERGHLYMKEGWQAALKKDDVKYCTGGFHGSDNLFTNMQAIFIGYGPGFKTKYVGPTFENIELYNLMCVPTSDLLGIRPSPNNGTHGSLNHLLKRPHYQPVHPAQLSHETPCESTNLVPTDNLHCLCSSQSTEKVFKQQSLSSLAKAKLRRLHHPFGIPSVIQAGNSFCLLHHADYLSGYSRDRLMPLWVSYTLQPLSRVPTLSPYECIRADFRVPSSSNQLCLLYRDEAALTYGLLHPPYLNITGSVSDSFISSNMAPMFPAFKEVWSHFHTSILLKYSQDLNGVNVVSGPIFDKDFDGNVDPTDKPTLVSYLNRNETAVPTHFFLIMTSCRNSSFSPVNCEGPLQAIAFIMPHKPDYSEFCAHAESDLSWVKEWLRFHIARVRDIELLTGLSFYHGRISVEETIQLKTFLHTI
;
A
#
# COMPACT_ATOMS: atom_id res chain seq x y z
N MET A 1 -68.97 -32.19 -11.76
CA MET A 1 -68.92 -32.76 -13.11
C MET A 1 -67.54 -33.37 -13.25
N GLU A 2 -67.35 -34.58 -12.70
CA GLU A 2 -67.53 -35.87 -13.41
C GLU A 2 -66.59 -35.93 -14.63
N GLY A 3 -65.58 -36.79 -14.75
CA GLY A 3 -65.25 -38.05 -14.06
C GLY A 3 -65.32 -39.21 -15.05
N THR A 4 -64.20 -39.93 -15.25
CA THR A 4 -64.07 -41.36 -15.66
C THR A 4 -62.58 -41.68 -15.81
N LYS A 5 -61.89 -42.42 -14.92
CA LYS A 5 -61.94 -43.84 -14.49
C LYS A 5 -61.52 -44.87 -15.55
N GLY A 6 -60.53 -45.68 -15.17
CA GLY A 6 -60.07 -46.93 -15.79
C GLY A 6 -59.10 -47.68 -14.84
N GLU A 7 -59.67 -48.53 -13.98
CA GLU A 7 -59.10 -49.61 -13.14
C GLU A 7 -58.53 -50.76 -14.04
N GLU A 8 -57.76 -51.79 -13.66
CA GLU A 8 -57.32 -52.44 -12.41
C GLU A 8 -56.28 -53.55 -12.74
N ARG A 9 -55.36 -53.88 -11.82
CA ARG A 9 -55.01 -55.27 -11.35
C ARG A 9 -53.80 -55.27 -10.37
N GLN A 10 -54.02 -55.86 -9.19
CA GLN A 10 -53.07 -56.31 -8.15
C GLN A 10 -52.95 -57.87 -8.20
N PRO A 11 -52.24 -58.64 -7.31
CA PRO A 11 -51.46 -58.32 -6.08
C PRO A 11 -50.08 -59.04 -5.91
N GLU A 12 -49.25 -58.64 -4.92
CA GLU A 12 -48.80 -59.45 -3.74
C GLU A 12 -47.55 -58.91 -2.98
N GLN A 13 -47.68 -58.91 -1.65
CA GLN A 13 -46.68 -59.08 -0.56
C GLN A 13 -45.63 -57.98 -0.23
N ALA A 14 -45.82 -57.26 0.89
CA ALA A 14 -45.23 -57.57 2.22
C ALA A 14 -45.08 -56.34 3.17
N ALA A 15 -45.60 -56.49 4.39
CA ALA A 15 -45.33 -55.92 5.75
C ALA A 15 -44.22 -54.86 5.98
N SER A 16 -44.17 -54.05 7.05
CA SER A 16 -45.08 -53.51 8.08
C SER A 16 -44.25 -52.60 9.02
N LEU A 17 -44.82 -51.47 9.49
CA LEU A 17 -44.66 -50.83 10.82
C LEU A 17 -43.26 -50.57 11.44
N PHE A 18 -42.88 -49.29 11.58
CA PHE A 18 -41.86 -48.80 12.53
C PHE A 18 -42.52 -47.95 13.64
N GLY A 19 -42.42 -48.46 14.86
CA GLY A 19 -42.59 -47.71 16.09
C GLY A 19 -41.64 -48.28 17.15
N THR A 20 -40.46 -47.69 17.31
CA THR A 20 -39.53 -47.77 18.46
C THR A 20 -38.22 -47.05 18.08
N SER A 21 -38.03 -45.79 18.45
CA SER A 21 -36.70 -45.14 18.35
C SER A 21 -36.34 -44.22 19.53
N GLU A 22 -37.33 -43.75 20.29
CA GLU A 22 -37.06 -42.85 21.44
C GLU A 22 -36.57 -43.56 22.71
N LEU A 23 -36.99 -44.81 22.96
CA LEU A 23 -36.57 -45.57 24.16
C LEU A 23 -35.15 -46.12 24.07
N GLU A 24 -34.62 -46.31 22.86
CA GLU A 24 -33.28 -46.88 22.64
C GLU A 24 -32.18 -45.79 22.72
N SER A 25 -32.51 -44.56 22.31
CA SER A 25 -31.63 -43.39 22.43
C SER A 25 -31.29 -43.03 23.89
N GLN A 26 -32.26 -43.15 24.81
CA GLN A 26 -32.03 -42.82 26.22
C GLN A 26 -31.16 -43.85 26.94
N ARG A 27 -31.24 -45.15 26.59
CA ARG A 27 -30.35 -46.20 27.13
C ARG A 27 -28.89 -46.01 26.69
N ILE A 28 -28.66 -45.66 25.42
CA ILE A 28 -27.31 -45.44 24.88
C ILE A 28 -26.62 -44.21 25.51
N SER A 29 -27.39 -43.18 25.86
CA SER A 29 -26.88 -41.98 26.55
C SER A 29 -26.39 -42.29 27.98
N ALA A 30 -27.13 -43.12 28.72
CA ALA A 30 -26.79 -43.49 30.09
C ALA A 30 -25.52 -44.36 30.18
N GLU A 31 -25.33 -45.31 29.26
CA GLU A 31 -24.11 -46.13 29.21
C GLU A 31 -22.86 -45.34 28.81
N ARG A 32 -23.00 -44.37 27.89
CA ARG A 32 -21.91 -43.47 27.50
C ARG A 32 -21.45 -42.58 28.66
N ARG A 33 -22.38 -42.13 29.51
CA ARG A 33 -22.05 -41.35 30.72
C ARG A 33 -21.29 -42.19 31.75
N LYS A 34 -21.63 -43.48 31.92
CA LYS A 34 -20.95 -44.39 32.84
C LYS A 34 -19.53 -44.75 32.37
N LYS A 35 -19.32 -44.97 31.07
CA LYS A 35 -17.99 -45.20 30.46
C LYS A 35 -17.07 -43.98 30.56
N ARG A 36 -17.61 -42.75 30.43
CA ARG A 36 -16.83 -41.51 30.56
C ARG A 36 -16.33 -41.27 31.98
N ASN A 37 -17.14 -41.59 32.99
CA ASN A 37 -16.73 -41.47 34.39
C ASN A 37 -15.63 -42.47 34.79
N HIS A 38 -15.64 -43.67 34.21
CA HIS A 38 -14.59 -44.66 34.46
C HIS A 38 -13.25 -44.26 33.83
N ARG A 39 -13.27 -43.71 32.60
CA ARG A 39 -12.06 -43.16 31.95
C ARG A 39 -11.47 -41.96 32.69
N CYS A 40 -12.28 -41.05 33.23
CA CYS A 40 -11.78 -39.95 34.07
C CYS A 40 -11.09 -40.44 35.34
N LYS A 41 -11.61 -41.48 36.01
CA LYS A 41 -10.98 -42.04 37.21
C LYS A 41 -9.61 -42.68 36.91
N ILE A 42 -9.46 -43.33 35.75
CA ILE A 42 -8.18 -43.91 35.32
C ILE A 42 -7.15 -42.80 35.02
N ILE A 43 -7.56 -41.72 34.32
CA ILE A 43 -6.66 -40.60 34.00
C ILE A 43 -6.19 -39.88 35.27
N ILE A 44 -7.08 -39.68 36.24
CA ILE A 44 -6.72 -39.08 37.54
C ILE A 44 -5.77 -40.00 38.32
N GLY A 45 -6.00 -41.33 38.29
CA GLY A 45 -5.10 -42.30 38.92
C GLY A 45 -3.69 -42.30 38.31
N VAL A 46 -3.58 -42.23 36.97
CA VAL A 46 -2.29 -42.16 36.28
C VAL A 46 -1.57 -40.83 36.58
N ALA A 47 -2.31 -39.72 36.61
CA ALA A 47 -1.72 -38.41 36.95
C ALA A 47 -1.17 -38.38 38.39
N LEU A 48 -1.90 -38.96 39.35
CA LEU A 48 -1.45 -39.07 40.74
C LEU A 48 -0.23 -39.99 40.88
N LEU A 49 -0.17 -41.09 40.12
CA LEU A 49 1.00 -41.98 40.10
C LEU A 49 2.25 -41.29 39.53
N CYS A 50 2.10 -40.53 38.44
CA CYS A 50 3.19 -39.73 37.87
C CYS A 50 3.68 -38.66 38.86
N LEU A 51 2.77 -38.00 39.58
CA LEU A 51 3.13 -37.01 40.60
C LEU A 51 3.91 -37.67 41.76
N LEU A 52 3.52 -38.88 42.16
CA LEU A 52 4.21 -39.63 43.22
C LEU A 52 5.62 -40.06 42.80
N ILE A 53 5.80 -40.45 41.53
CA ILE A 53 7.13 -40.78 40.97
C ILE A 53 8.05 -39.55 40.95
N VAL A 54 7.52 -38.37 40.59
CA VAL A 54 8.28 -37.11 40.62
C VAL A 54 8.68 -36.73 42.06
N ILE A 55 7.77 -36.87 43.02
CA ILE A 55 8.06 -36.58 44.43
C ILE A 55 9.15 -37.54 44.96
N VAL A 56 9.07 -38.84 44.61
CA VAL A 56 10.07 -39.83 45.03
C VAL A 56 11.43 -39.58 44.37
N THR A 57 11.47 -39.19 43.09
CA THR A 57 12.75 -38.86 42.41
C THR A 57 13.40 -37.61 42.99
N VAL A 58 12.62 -36.56 43.28
CA VAL A 58 13.14 -35.35 43.94
C VAL A 58 13.62 -35.65 45.37
N ALA A 59 12.92 -36.50 46.12
CA ALA A 59 13.32 -36.91 47.46
C ALA A 59 14.61 -37.77 47.48
N ILE A 60 14.83 -38.59 46.44
CA ILE A 60 16.07 -39.37 46.29
C ILE A 60 17.23 -38.47 45.85
N SER A 61 17.01 -37.51 44.95
CA SER A 61 18.03 -36.54 44.53
C SER A 61 18.48 -35.60 45.66
N HIS A 62 17.63 -35.30 46.64
CA HIS A 62 18.02 -34.46 47.79
C HIS A 62 18.82 -35.20 48.87
N LYS A 63 18.91 -36.54 48.82
CA LYS A 63 19.61 -37.36 49.83
C LYS A 63 21.05 -37.75 49.47
N SER A 64 21.51 -37.40 48.26
CA SER A 64 22.89 -37.64 47.81
C SER A 64 23.59 -36.31 47.51
N GLY A 65 23.85 -35.56 48.58
CA GLY A 65 24.70 -34.36 48.56
C GLY A 65 25.91 -34.57 49.45
N SER A 66 27.01 -35.05 48.90
CA SER A 66 28.34 -34.91 49.52
C SER A 66 29.39 -34.72 48.44
N LYS A 67 30.15 -33.63 48.59
CA LYS A 67 31.28 -33.21 47.76
C LYS A 67 32.47 -34.12 48.01
N SER A 68 33.12 -34.60 46.95
CA SER A 68 34.57 -34.87 46.99
C SER A 68 35.17 -34.81 45.59
N THR A 69 36.23 -34.02 45.47
CA THR A 69 37.20 -33.97 44.38
C THR A 69 38.04 -35.25 44.34
N ALA A 70 38.16 -35.91 43.19
CA ALA A 70 39.24 -36.86 42.93
C ALA A 70 39.52 -36.99 41.42
N HIS A 71 40.79 -36.75 41.07
CA HIS A 71 41.43 -37.27 39.85
C HIS A 71 41.41 -38.80 39.87
N PHE A 72 41.11 -39.46 38.74
CA PHE A 72 41.70 -40.74 38.38
C PHE A 72 41.59 -41.02 36.87
N THR A 73 42.61 -41.70 36.37
CA THR A 73 42.97 -42.01 34.99
C THR A 73 42.45 -43.38 34.49
N THR A 74 42.47 -43.52 33.16
CA THR A 74 42.60 -44.74 32.31
C THR A 74 41.46 -45.77 32.22
N GLY A 75 41.19 -46.21 30.98
CA GLY A 75 40.51 -47.48 30.68
C GLY A 75 39.96 -47.59 29.26
N ASP A 76 40.82 -47.92 28.30
CA ASP A 76 40.47 -48.32 26.93
C ASP A 76 39.74 -49.67 26.89
N TYR A 77 38.75 -49.80 25.99
CA TYR A 77 38.31 -51.08 25.39
C TYR A 77 37.80 -50.81 23.96
N GLU A 78 38.57 -51.26 22.96
CA GLU A 78 38.15 -51.52 21.57
C GLU A 78 37.32 -52.83 21.53
N SER A 79 36.43 -53.20 20.60
CA SER A 79 36.16 -52.90 19.17
C SER A 79 34.82 -53.63 18.80
N PRO A 80 34.35 -53.79 17.54
CA PRO A 80 34.49 -53.00 16.30
C PRO A 80 33.15 -52.79 15.52
N ALA A 81 33.07 -51.72 14.72
CA ALA A 81 32.49 -51.74 13.36
C ALA A 81 32.73 -50.38 12.69
N ALA A 82 33.66 -50.35 11.73
CA ALA A 82 34.11 -49.16 11.04
C ALA A 82 33.33 -48.90 9.74
N LEU A 83 33.04 -47.61 9.49
CA LEU A 83 32.84 -46.97 8.17
C LEU A 83 33.53 -45.57 8.25
N PRO A 84 34.08 -45.04 7.14
CA PRO A 84 35.25 -44.14 7.13
C PRO A 84 34.97 -42.67 7.51
N PRO A 85 36.01 -41.85 7.80
CA PRO A 85 35.85 -40.57 8.49
C PRO A 85 35.49 -39.45 7.50
N HIS A 86 34.25 -38.96 7.60
CA HIS A 86 33.98 -37.56 7.27
C HIS A 86 34.34 -36.72 8.49
N THR A 87 35.18 -35.72 8.26
CA THR A 87 35.60 -34.67 9.20
C THR A 87 34.37 -34.12 9.92
N ARG A 88 34.19 -34.57 11.17
CA ARG A 88 33.21 -34.05 12.10
C ARG A 88 33.67 -32.66 12.50
N VAL A 89 33.18 -31.64 11.82
CA VAL A 89 33.23 -30.27 12.33
C VAL A 89 32.39 -30.28 13.60
N THR A 90 33.08 -30.29 14.74
CA THR A 90 32.46 -30.08 16.05
C THR A 90 31.73 -28.75 16.01
N SER A 91 30.40 -28.80 16.18
CA SER A 91 29.61 -27.66 16.60
C SER A 91 30.29 -27.01 17.81
N PRO A 92 30.61 -25.71 17.80
CA PRO A 92 30.98 -25.04 19.02
C PRO A 92 29.73 -25.00 19.88
N ARG A 93 29.72 -25.85 20.92
CA ARG A 93 28.96 -25.58 22.14
C ARG A 93 29.14 -24.11 22.48
N SER A 94 28.03 -23.45 22.79
CA SER A 94 27.93 -22.10 23.35
C SER A 94 29.14 -21.74 24.23
N HIS A 95 30.16 -21.15 23.62
CA HIS A 95 31.13 -20.37 24.36
C HIS A 95 30.47 -19.01 24.56
N SER A 96 29.77 -18.86 25.69
CA SER A 96 29.70 -17.58 26.36
C SER A 96 31.13 -17.19 26.71
N VAL A 97 31.85 -16.62 25.75
CA VAL A 97 33.12 -15.95 26.00
C VAL A 97 32.77 -14.74 26.86
N GLU A 98 33.36 -14.67 28.05
CA GLU A 98 33.50 -13.41 28.79
C GLU A 98 34.23 -12.41 27.88
N GLY A 99 33.47 -11.64 27.09
CA GLY A 99 33.98 -10.73 26.08
C GLY A 99 32.99 -10.57 24.94
N GLY A 100 32.21 -9.48 24.95
CA GLY A 100 31.06 -9.28 24.05
C GLY A 100 31.32 -9.41 22.55
N SER A 101 30.21 -9.46 21.78
CA SER A 101 30.10 -9.71 20.33
C SER A 101 31.33 -9.29 19.51
N LEU A 102 31.87 -10.26 18.76
CA LEU A 102 33.03 -10.07 17.88
C LEU A 102 32.70 -9.08 16.75
N TRP A 103 31.51 -9.18 16.16
CA TRP A 103 31.07 -8.24 15.12
C TRP A 103 30.85 -6.83 15.66
N LYS A 104 30.37 -6.66 16.91
CA LYS A 104 30.25 -5.31 17.51
C LYS A 104 31.57 -4.56 17.56
N LYS A 105 32.71 -5.27 17.72
CA LYS A 105 34.06 -4.69 17.71
C LYS A 105 34.61 -4.41 16.31
N PHE A 106 33.98 -4.96 15.26
CA PHE A 106 34.39 -4.73 13.89
C PHE A 106 34.04 -3.29 13.44
N THR A 107 35.04 -2.54 12.99
CA THR A 107 34.92 -1.11 12.65
C THR A 107 35.26 -0.78 11.20
N GLN A 108 35.70 -1.75 10.40
CA GLN A 108 36.07 -1.51 9.01
C GLN A 108 34.81 -1.29 8.16
N GLU A 109 34.91 -0.38 7.19
CA GLU A 109 33.84 -0.16 6.22
C GLU A 109 33.76 -1.33 5.23
N ILE A 110 32.53 -1.74 4.90
CA ILE A 110 32.30 -2.76 3.87
C ILE A 110 32.48 -2.10 2.51
N GLY A 111 33.57 -2.45 1.82
CA GLY A 111 33.84 -2.07 0.43
C GLY A 111 33.17 -3.02 -0.56
N GLU A 112 33.96 -3.59 -1.45
CA GLU A 112 33.53 -4.67 -2.36
C GLU A 112 33.27 -5.97 -1.60
N ALA A 113 32.46 -6.85 -2.18
CA ALA A 113 32.12 -8.14 -1.60
C ALA A 113 33.38 -8.99 -1.36
N LYS A 114 33.59 -9.40 -0.12
CA LYS A 114 34.62 -10.39 0.25
C LYS A 114 33.92 -11.67 0.63
N CYS A 115 33.77 -12.55 -0.35
CA CYS A 115 33.09 -13.82 -0.21
C CYS A 115 34.10 -14.99 -0.11
N PRO A 116 33.91 -15.94 0.81
CA PRO A 116 34.78 -17.11 0.90
C PRO A 116 34.60 -18.04 -0.31
N PRO A 117 35.55 -18.96 -0.58
CA PRO A 117 35.45 -19.91 -1.67
C PRO A 117 34.11 -20.65 -1.70
N GLY A 118 33.56 -20.81 -2.90
CA GLY A 118 32.24 -21.39 -3.15
C GLY A 118 31.12 -20.36 -3.18
N PHE A 119 31.27 -19.16 -2.61
CA PHE A 119 30.28 -18.07 -2.77
C PHE A 119 30.59 -17.24 -4.00
N SER A 120 30.18 -17.73 -5.18
CA SER A 120 30.36 -17.01 -6.45
C SER A 120 29.59 -15.69 -6.53
N ARG A 121 28.58 -15.52 -5.66
CA ARG A 121 27.77 -14.30 -5.53
C ARG A 121 27.42 -14.03 -4.06
N PRO A 122 27.33 -12.75 -3.66
CA PRO A 122 26.68 -12.31 -2.43
C PRO A 122 25.26 -12.88 -2.28
N PRO A 123 24.96 -13.68 -1.24
CA PRO A 123 23.59 -14.05 -0.94
C PRO A 123 22.82 -12.85 -0.36
N LEU A 124 21.50 -12.85 -0.52
CA LEU A 124 20.59 -11.86 0.06
C LEU A 124 19.75 -12.51 1.16
N LEU A 125 19.83 -11.99 2.37
CA LEU A 125 19.02 -12.40 3.53
C LEU A 125 18.03 -11.30 3.90
N LEU A 126 16.75 -11.56 3.68
CA LEU A 126 15.64 -10.71 4.08
C LEU A 126 15.15 -11.12 5.48
N VAL A 127 15.28 -10.23 6.45
CA VAL A 127 14.87 -10.45 7.85
C VAL A 127 13.69 -9.55 8.18
N SER A 128 12.58 -10.13 8.61
CA SER A 128 11.41 -9.39 9.10
C SER A 128 11.27 -9.49 10.61
N LEU A 129 11.13 -8.34 11.25
CA LEU A 129 10.75 -8.18 12.66
C LEU A 129 9.30 -7.69 12.71
N ASP A 130 8.35 -8.61 12.89
CA ASP A 130 6.91 -8.32 12.80
C ASP A 130 6.51 -7.20 13.79
N GLY A 131 5.74 -6.22 13.32
CA GLY A 131 5.23 -5.14 14.18
C GLY A 131 6.30 -4.20 14.76
N PHE A 132 7.54 -4.22 14.24
CA PHE A 132 8.58 -3.29 14.66
C PHE A 132 8.27 -1.87 14.14
N ARG A 133 7.61 -1.05 14.96
CA ARG A 133 7.31 0.34 14.64
C ARG A 133 8.59 1.19 14.54
N ALA A 134 8.65 2.09 13.57
CA ALA A 134 9.81 2.97 13.35
C ALA A 134 10.19 3.80 14.59
N GLU A 135 9.20 4.28 15.34
CA GLU A 135 9.44 5.06 16.57
C GLU A 135 10.21 4.28 17.66
N TYR A 136 10.18 2.94 17.69
CA TYR A 136 11.01 2.18 18.65
C TYR A 136 12.51 2.46 18.46
N LEU A 137 12.95 2.67 17.21
CA LEU A 137 14.33 3.03 16.91
C LEU A 137 14.72 4.42 17.39
N LYS A 138 13.75 5.30 17.64
CA LYS A 138 13.96 6.64 18.21
C LYS A 138 13.96 6.55 19.73
N ASP A 139 12.92 5.93 20.28
CA ASP A 139 12.63 5.92 21.71
C ASP A 139 13.57 5.00 22.51
N HIS A 140 14.04 3.91 21.89
CA HIS A 140 14.80 2.86 22.58
C HIS A 140 16.17 2.60 21.97
N HIS A 141 16.69 3.53 21.15
CA HIS A 141 17.98 3.35 20.48
C HIS A 141 19.08 2.89 21.45
N SER A 142 19.26 3.50 22.62
CA SER A 142 20.34 3.13 23.56
C SER A 142 20.30 1.67 24.05
N ARG A 143 19.15 1.00 23.92
CA ARG A 143 18.94 -0.41 24.30
C ARG A 143 19.07 -1.38 23.14
N LEU A 144 19.25 -0.88 21.92
CA LEU A 144 19.33 -1.66 20.68
C LEU A 144 20.70 -1.49 19.99
N PRO A 145 21.80 -1.90 20.65
CA PRO A 145 23.15 -1.64 20.16
C PRO A 145 23.46 -2.33 18.83
N VAL A 146 22.92 -3.52 18.55
CA VAL A 146 23.17 -4.22 17.27
C VAL A 146 22.46 -3.51 16.13
N ILE A 147 21.15 -3.31 16.28
CA ILE A 147 20.31 -2.66 15.28
C ILE A 147 20.84 -1.26 14.98
N ASN A 148 21.24 -0.50 16.00
CA ASN A 148 21.82 0.82 15.78
C ASN A 148 23.16 0.79 15.07
N LYS A 149 24.02 -0.19 15.36
CA LYS A 149 25.27 -0.35 14.62
C LYS A 149 24.99 -0.66 13.15
N LEU A 150 24.04 -1.56 12.86
CA LEU A 150 23.62 -1.87 11.48
C LEU A 150 23.07 -0.62 10.77
N ARG A 151 22.26 0.19 11.44
CA ARG A 151 21.75 1.47 10.90
C ARG A 151 22.84 2.49 10.64
N LYS A 152 23.77 2.65 11.59
CA LYS A 152 24.85 3.62 11.53
C LYS A 152 25.85 3.27 10.42
N ASP A 153 26.17 1.99 10.29
CA ASP A 153 27.21 1.53 9.37
C ASP A 153 26.66 1.18 7.98
N GLY A 154 25.37 0.84 7.88
CA GLY A 154 24.68 0.49 6.64
C GLY A 154 23.91 1.64 5.99
N THR A 155 22.85 1.27 5.27
CA THR A 155 21.87 2.15 4.66
C THR A 155 20.55 2.03 5.42
N THR A 156 19.92 3.15 5.76
CA THR A 156 18.62 3.16 6.44
C THR A 156 17.76 4.32 5.93
N THR A 157 16.53 4.42 6.43
CA THR A 157 15.63 5.54 6.21
C THR A 157 14.98 5.93 7.54
N SER A 158 14.38 7.11 7.62
CA SER A 158 13.64 7.52 8.81
C SER A 158 12.50 6.54 9.13
N TYR A 159 11.82 6.05 8.09
CA TYR A 159 10.85 4.97 8.15
C TYR A 159 10.53 4.45 6.75
N MET A 160 10.03 3.22 6.69
CA MET A 160 9.42 2.64 5.49
C MET A 160 7.90 2.65 5.65
N ARG A 161 7.17 3.04 4.60
CA ARG A 161 5.72 3.06 4.62
C ARG A 161 5.14 1.69 4.20
N PRO A 162 4.28 1.07 5.02
CA PRO A 162 3.53 -0.13 4.62
C PRO A 162 2.42 0.19 3.61
N VAL A 163 1.82 -0.83 3.00
CA VAL A 163 0.55 -0.73 2.27
C VAL A 163 -0.64 -0.80 3.22
N TYR A 164 -1.78 -0.24 2.78
CA TYR A 164 -3.04 -0.35 3.49
C TYR A 164 -3.80 -1.64 3.10
N PRO A 165 -4.42 -2.36 4.05
CA PRO A 165 -4.34 -2.18 5.50
C PRO A 165 -2.98 -2.66 6.04
N THR A 166 -2.52 -2.03 7.12
CA THR A 166 -1.22 -2.30 7.74
C THR A 166 -1.23 -3.59 8.57
N LYS A 167 -1.43 -4.72 7.88
CA LYS A 167 -1.55 -6.08 8.42
C LYS A 167 -0.42 -6.99 7.94
N THR A 168 -0.15 -8.03 8.71
CA THR A 168 0.95 -8.96 8.51
C THR A 168 1.00 -9.61 7.13
N PHE A 169 -0.02 -10.38 6.76
CA PHE A 169 0.01 -11.11 5.49
C PHE A 169 -0.01 -10.18 4.26
N PRO A 170 -0.86 -9.12 4.22
CA PRO A 170 -0.81 -8.16 3.13
C PRO A 170 0.58 -7.55 2.93
N ASN A 171 1.20 -7.02 3.99
CA ASN A 171 2.48 -6.32 3.87
C ASN A 171 3.67 -7.24 3.61
N HIS A 172 3.76 -8.38 4.29
CA HIS A 172 4.82 -9.35 3.99
C HIS A 172 4.75 -9.87 2.55
N TYR A 173 3.54 -10.09 2.02
CA TYR A 173 3.38 -10.56 0.66
C TYR A 173 3.61 -9.44 -0.37
N THR A 174 3.25 -8.19 -0.05
CA THR A 174 3.67 -6.99 -0.80
C THR A 174 5.19 -6.88 -0.90
N ILE A 175 5.93 -7.01 0.22
CA ILE A 175 7.40 -6.88 0.22
C ILE A 175 8.07 -7.82 -0.80
N VAL A 176 7.56 -9.05 -0.90
CA VAL A 176 8.16 -10.08 -1.78
C VAL A 176 7.56 -10.13 -3.18
N THR A 177 6.52 -9.36 -3.49
CA THR A 177 5.90 -9.31 -4.83
C THR A 177 5.97 -7.93 -5.49
N GLY A 178 6.17 -6.87 -4.70
CA GLY A 178 6.08 -5.47 -5.14
C GLY A 178 4.67 -5.04 -5.51
N LEU A 179 3.64 -5.82 -5.12
CA LEU A 179 2.25 -5.59 -5.50
C LEU A 179 1.44 -4.99 -4.36
N TYR A 180 0.41 -4.21 -4.70
CA TYR A 180 -0.62 -3.80 -3.75
C TYR A 180 -1.53 -4.98 -3.36
N PRO A 181 -2.18 -4.93 -2.18
CA PRO A 181 -3.07 -5.99 -1.73
C PRO A 181 -4.22 -6.31 -2.68
N GLU A 182 -4.76 -5.31 -3.35
CA GLU A 182 -5.81 -5.53 -4.35
C GLU A 182 -5.32 -6.34 -5.58
N SER A 183 -4.04 -6.21 -5.93
CA SER A 183 -3.43 -6.90 -7.07
C SER A 183 -2.96 -8.32 -6.72
N HIS A 184 -2.29 -8.50 -5.57
CA HIS A 184 -1.81 -9.82 -5.15
C HIS A 184 -2.86 -10.66 -4.41
N GLY A 185 -4.01 -10.04 -4.07
CA GLY A 185 -5.24 -10.64 -3.56
C GLY A 185 -5.23 -11.13 -2.11
N ILE A 186 -4.16 -10.88 -1.37
CA ILE A 186 -4.10 -11.09 0.08
C ILE A 186 -4.44 -9.76 0.75
N VAL A 187 -5.74 -9.45 0.83
CA VAL A 187 -6.22 -8.10 1.21
C VAL A 187 -6.33 -7.89 2.72
N ASP A 188 -6.36 -8.97 3.51
CA ASP A 188 -6.32 -8.97 4.97
C ASP A 188 -5.95 -10.37 5.49
N ASN A 189 -5.66 -10.50 6.78
CA ASN A 189 -5.48 -11.76 7.50
C ASN A 189 -6.77 -12.58 7.59
N LYS A 190 -7.94 -11.97 7.30
CA LYS A 190 -9.26 -12.60 7.22
C LYS A 190 -10.04 -12.02 6.04
N MET A 191 -10.39 -12.85 5.07
CA MET A 191 -11.11 -12.41 3.88
C MET A 191 -12.04 -13.51 3.34
N TYR A 192 -12.98 -13.10 2.49
CA TYR A 192 -13.92 -13.99 1.83
C TYR A 192 -13.85 -13.77 0.32
N ASP A 193 -13.84 -14.84 -0.47
CA ASP A 193 -13.90 -14.77 -1.92
C ASP A 193 -15.24 -15.32 -2.40
N VAL A 194 -16.10 -14.41 -2.86
CA VAL A 194 -17.46 -14.73 -3.33
C VAL A 194 -17.47 -15.72 -4.50
N THR A 195 -16.48 -15.68 -5.39
CA THR A 195 -16.45 -16.58 -6.56
C THR A 195 -16.08 -18.01 -6.20
N ARG A 196 -15.36 -18.17 -5.08
CA ARG A 196 -14.95 -19.48 -4.56
C ARG A 196 -15.89 -19.96 -3.45
N ASN A 197 -16.72 -19.05 -2.93
CA ASN A 197 -17.48 -19.22 -1.70
C ASN A 197 -16.62 -19.77 -0.54
N ALA A 198 -15.43 -19.20 -0.37
CA ALA A 198 -14.44 -19.69 0.60
C ALA A 198 -13.95 -18.57 1.52
N PHE A 199 -13.57 -18.94 2.74
CA PHE A 199 -13.03 -18.02 3.74
C PHE A 199 -11.55 -18.30 3.94
N PHE A 200 -10.74 -17.25 3.86
CA PHE A 200 -9.33 -17.29 4.20
C PHE A 200 -9.14 -16.81 5.64
N THR A 201 -8.43 -17.60 6.44
CA THR A 201 -7.88 -17.16 7.73
C THR A 201 -6.52 -17.81 7.96
N LEU A 202 -5.68 -17.19 8.77
CA LEU A 202 -4.36 -17.74 9.12
C LEU A 202 -4.40 -19.05 9.92
N LYS A 203 -5.59 -19.49 10.38
CA LYS A 203 -5.78 -20.64 11.27
C LYS A 203 -6.40 -21.85 10.57
N THR A 204 -6.68 -21.76 9.29
CA THR A 204 -7.40 -22.78 8.52
C THR A 204 -6.57 -23.22 7.32
N ASP A 205 -6.78 -24.45 6.85
CA ASP A 205 -6.03 -25.01 5.72
C ASP A 205 -6.25 -24.26 4.40
N GLU A 206 -7.30 -23.45 4.29
CA GLU A 206 -7.48 -22.50 3.17
C GLU A 206 -6.29 -21.54 3.01
N LYS A 207 -5.50 -21.30 4.06
CA LYS A 207 -4.24 -20.55 3.94
C LYS A 207 -3.26 -21.19 2.95
N PHE A 208 -3.30 -22.50 2.76
CA PHE A 208 -2.42 -23.24 1.85
C PHE A 208 -2.96 -23.35 0.42
N ASN A 209 -4.15 -22.80 0.16
CA ASN A 209 -4.75 -22.80 -1.17
C ASN A 209 -4.11 -21.69 -2.03
N SER A 210 -3.29 -22.09 -3.00
CA SER A 210 -2.49 -21.16 -3.83
C SER A 210 -3.33 -20.14 -4.60
N ASN A 211 -4.62 -20.39 -4.81
CA ASN A 211 -5.51 -19.46 -5.49
C ASN A 211 -5.80 -18.17 -4.71
N TRP A 212 -5.44 -18.10 -3.42
CA TRP A 212 -5.47 -16.83 -2.68
C TRP A 212 -4.31 -15.91 -3.06
N TYR A 213 -3.22 -16.47 -3.57
CA TYR A 213 -1.95 -15.79 -3.77
C TYR A 213 -1.74 -15.50 -5.25
N GLN A 214 -1.85 -14.23 -5.64
CA GLN A 214 -1.57 -13.76 -7.00
C GLN A 214 -0.14 -13.18 -7.08
N GLY A 215 0.28 -12.82 -8.28
CA GLY A 215 1.63 -12.29 -8.52
C GLY A 215 2.73 -13.34 -8.39
N GLU A 216 3.97 -12.87 -8.31
CA GLU A 216 5.14 -13.74 -8.24
C GLU A 216 6.05 -13.31 -7.09
N PRO A 217 6.16 -14.10 -6.01
CA PRO A 217 7.06 -13.79 -4.92
C PRO A 217 8.53 -13.98 -5.35
N VAL A 218 9.42 -13.18 -4.77
CA VAL A 218 10.84 -13.08 -5.16
C VAL A 218 11.59 -14.42 -5.16
N TRP A 219 11.22 -15.36 -4.27
CA TRP A 219 11.81 -16.70 -4.29
C TRP A 219 11.50 -17.46 -5.58
N LEU A 220 10.29 -17.33 -6.15
CA LEU A 220 9.96 -17.91 -7.45
C LEU A 220 10.63 -17.16 -8.59
N THR A 221 10.74 -15.83 -8.50
CA THR A 221 11.47 -15.01 -9.48
C THR A 221 12.94 -15.40 -9.57
N ALA A 222 13.57 -15.65 -8.42
CA ALA A 222 14.94 -16.15 -8.30
C ALA A 222 15.07 -17.58 -8.87
N MET A 223 14.16 -18.49 -8.50
CA MET A 223 14.16 -19.89 -8.98
C MET A 223 13.96 -20.02 -10.49
N ARG A 224 13.06 -19.23 -11.09
CA ARG A 224 12.89 -19.18 -12.54
C ARG A 224 14.19 -18.77 -13.25
N GLN A 225 15.01 -17.96 -12.58
CA GLN A 225 16.30 -17.46 -13.07
C GLN A 225 17.49 -18.26 -12.51
N LYS A 226 17.25 -19.53 -12.15
CA LYS A 226 18.27 -20.54 -11.78
C LYS A 226 18.99 -20.29 -10.46
N LEU A 227 18.44 -19.45 -9.60
CA LEU A 227 18.90 -19.28 -8.22
C LEU A 227 18.11 -20.18 -7.27
N LYS A 228 18.63 -20.41 -6.07
CA LYS A 228 17.93 -21.16 -5.03
C LYS A 228 17.42 -20.25 -3.92
N ALA A 229 16.30 -20.63 -3.31
CA ALA A 229 15.67 -19.84 -2.25
C ALA A 229 15.42 -20.68 -0.99
N GLY A 230 15.84 -20.17 0.17
CA GLY A 230 15.65 -20.79 1.48
C GLY A 230 14.81 -19.91 2.40
N THR A 231 13.59 -20.33 2.70
CA THR A 231 12.63 -19.51 3.46
C THR A 231 12.39 -20.08 4.85
N PHE A 232 12.96 -19.44 5.88
CA PHE A 232 12.65 -19.75 7.26
C PHE A 232 11.51 -18.85 7.73
N PHE A 233 10.29 -19.31 7.42
CA PHE A 233 9.03 -18.59 7.58
C PHE A 233 8.95 -17.32 6.75
N TRP A 234 7.92 -17.23 5.92
CA TRP A 234 7.43 -16.00 5.32
C TRP A 234 5.98 -16.23 4.90
N PRO A 235 5.06 -15.27 5.06
CA PRO A 235 3.70 -15.41 4.52
C PRO A 235 3.69 -15.77 3.03
N GLY A 236 3.16 -16.96 2.71
CA GLY A 236 3.11 -17.51 1.36
C GLY A 236 4.26 -18.47 1.00
N SER A 237 5.33 -18.58 1.81
CA SER A 237 6.44 -19.49 1.50
C SER A 237 6.12 -20.96 1.73
N ASP A 238 5.11 -21.25 2.55
CA ASP A 238 4.55 -22.58 2.80
C ASP A 238 3.34 -22.88 1.90
N VAL A 239 3.23 -22.21 0.75
CA VAL A 239 2.15 -22.36 -0.24
C VAL A 239 2.75 -22.65 -1.62
N ALA A 240 2.14 -23.58 -2.36
CA ALA A 240 2.51 -23.93 -3.74
C ALA A 240 2.04 -22.88 -4.75
N ILE A 241 2.57 -21.65 -4.66
CA ILE A 241 2.22 -20.53 -5.53
C ILE A 241 2.69 -20.84 -6.95
N ASN A 242 1.79 -20.71 -7.94
CA ASN A 242 2.04 -21.15 -9.32
C ASN A 242 2.55 -22.61 -9.40
N GLY A 243 2.05 -23.48 -8.50
CA GLY A 243 2.42 -24.89 -8.43
C GLY A 243 3.82 -25.17 -7.86
N SER A 244 4.52 -24.18 -7.31
CA SER A 244 5.91 -24.32 -6.84
C SER A 244 6.11 -23.79 -5.42
N PHE A 245 6.97 -24.47 -4.67
CA PHE A 245 7.48 -24.00 -3.37
C PHE A 245 8.87 -23.38 -3.53
N PRO A 246 9.36 -22.59 -2.55
CA PRO A 246 10.78 -22.27 -2.44
C PRO A 246 11.64 -23.54 -2.41
N THR A 247 12.91 -23.46 -2.83
CA THR A 247 13.84 -24.61 -2.86
C THR A 247 13.94 -25.29 -1.50
N LEU A 248 14.10 -24.48 -0.45
CA LEU A 248 14.01 -24.90 0.95
C LEU A 248 12.95 -24.02 1.63
N TYR A 249 12.06 -24.64 2.39
CA TYR A 249 11.08 -23.91 3.19
C TYR A 249 10.80 -24.64 4.50
N ARG A 250 10.17 -23.94 5.43
CA ARG A 250 9.66 -24.49 6.68
C ARG A 250 8.17 -24.16 6.81
N MET A 251 7.38 -25.17 7.18
CA MET A 251 5.99 -24.98 7.58
C MET A 251 5.96 -24.12 8.83
N TYR A 252 5.08 -23.11 8.85
CA TYR A 252 5.00 -22.20 9.98
C TYR A 252 4.69 -22.91 11.30
N ASP A 253 5.59 -22.75 12.28
CA ASP A 253 5.39 -23.18 13.67
C ASP A 253 5.99 -22.13 14.61
N LYS A 254 5.11 -21.36 15.25
CA LYS A 254 5.46 -20.31 16.20
C LYS A 254 6.28 -20.79 17.40
N ASN A 255 6.26 -22.09 17.70
CA ASN A 255 6.95 -22.64 18.87
C ASN A 255 8.45 -22.87 18.61
N ILE A 256 8.90 -22.79 17.36
CA ILE A 256 10.31 -22.85 17.04
C ILE A 256 10.99 -21.57 17.53
N LYS A 257 11.90 -21.73 18.49
CA LYS A 257 12.71 -20.64 19.06
C LYS A 257 13.54 -19.92 18.00
N PHE A 258 13.73 -18.61 18.15
CA PHE A 258 14.46 -17.77 17.21
C PHE A 258 15.89 -18.25 16.95
N GLU A 259 16.56 -18.75 17.97
CA GLU A 259 17.92 -19.30 17.89
C GLU A 259 17.96 -20.51 16.94
N ASN A 260 17.00 -21.43 17.05
CA ASN A 260 16.91 -22.60 16.17
C ASN A 260 16.62 -22.20 14.71
N ARG A 261 15.90 -21.10 14.50
CA ARG A 261 15.67 -20.53 13.15
C ARG A 261 16.99 -20.06 12.55
N LEU A 262 17.80 -19.33 13.33
CA LEU A 262 19.13 -18.89 12.93
C LEU A 262 20.06 -20.06 12.64
N GLU A 263 20.08 -21.08 13.50
CA GLU A 263 20.88 -22.30 13.29
C GLU A 263 20.57 -22.93 11.93
N THR A 264 19.29 -23.05 11.58
CA THR A 264 18.89 -23.59 10.27
C THR A 264 19.33 -22.70 9.10
N VAL A 265 19.23 -21.37 9.23
CA VAL A 265 19.73 -20.44 8.20
C VAL A 265 21.24 -20.61 8.02
N PHE A 266 21.99 -20.79 9.11
CA PHE A 266 23.43 -21.06 9.04
C PHE A 266 23.74 -22.43 8.42
N GLU A 267 22.97 -23.47 8.73
CA GLU A 267 23.08 -24.78 8.06
C GLU A 267 22.90 -24.65 6.56
N TRP A 268 21.89 -23.88 6.11
CA TRP A 268 21.66 -23.62 4.69
C TRP A 268 22.81 -22.85 4.05
N LEU A 269 23.36 -21.83 4.73
CA LEU A 269 24.55 -21.09 4.27
C LEU A 269 25.80 -21.98 4.20
N SER A 270 25.86 -23.07 4.96
CA SER A 270 26.96 -24.04 4.95
C SER A 270 26.77 -25.18 3.93
N LEU A 271 25.66 -25.22 3.20
CA LEU A 271 25.45 -26.22 2.14
C LEU A 271 26.48 -26.09 1.01
N PRO A 272 26.75 -27.19 0.27
CA PRO A 272 27.54 -27.14 -0.96
C PRO A 272 26.97 -26.13 -1.95
N GLU A 273 27.83 -25.47 -2.73
CA GLU A 273 27.44 -24.39 -3.67
C GLU A 273 26.26 -24.78 -4.59
N LYS A 274 26.22 -26.03 -5.05
CA LYS A 274 25.15 -26.54 -5.92
C LYS A 274 23.78 -26.67 -5.23
N GLU A 275 23.71 -26.70 -3.90
CA GLU A 275 22.48 -26.87 -3.12
C GLU A 275 22.13 -25.62 -2.30
N ARG A 276 23.14 -24.78 -2.03
CA ARG A 276 23.02 -23.58 -1.21
C ARG A 276 22.08 -22.54 -1.85
N PRO A 277 21.13 -21.96 -1.07
CA PRO A 277 20.34 -20.84 -1.53
C PRO A 277 21.15 -19.56 -1.81
N ASP A 278 20.64 -18.73 -2.70
CA ASP A 278 21.12 -17.37 -2.98
C ASP A 278 20.24 -16.32 -2.31
N PHE A 279 18.94 -16.63 -2.16
CA PHE A 279 17.96 -15.80 -1.47
C PHE A 279 17.47 -16.50 -0.19
N TYR A 280 17.39 -15.75 0.90
CA TYR A 280 16.96 -16.24 2.20
C TYR A 280 15.90 -15.35 2.81
N THR A 281 14.96 -15.95 3.54
CA THR A 281 14.08 -15.21 4.45
C THR A 281 14.20 -15.72 5.87
N LEU A 282 14.08 -14.79 6.83
CA LEU A 282 13.96 -15.07 8.25
C LEU A 282 12.86 -14.18 8.82
N TYR A 283 11.88 -14.78 9.47
CA TYR A 283 10.79 -14.06 10.10
C TYR A 283 10.77 -14.31 11.62
N LEU A 284 10.59 -13.24 12.40
CA LEU A 284 10.43 -13.25 13.85
C LEU A 284 9.12 -12.54 14.23
N GLU A 285 8.28 -13.17 15.06
CA GLU A 285 6.97 -12.65 15.49
C GLU A 285 7.04 -11.48 16.48
N GLU A 286 8.24 -11.07 16.89
CA GLU A 286 8.44 -9.98 17.85
C GLU A 286 9.00 -8.74 17.13
N PRO A 287 8.62 -7.53 17.56
CA PRO A 287 7.84 -7.20 18.77
C PRO A 287 6.30 -7.25 18.64
N ASP A 288 5.72 -7.72 17.52
CA ASP A 288 4.26 -7.73 17.30
C ASP A 288 3.50 -8.49 18.39
N SER A 289 3.92 -9.72 18.70
CA SER A 289 3.23 -10.57 19.68
C SER A 289 3.14 -9.90 21.06
N THR A 290 4.25 -9.35 21.55
CA THR A 290 4.29 -8.63 22.81
C THR A 290 3.57 -7.28 22.73
N GLY A 291 3.68 -6.58 21.59
CA GLY A 291 2.96 -5.34 21.31
C GLY A 291 1.45 -5.51 21.39
N HIS A 292 0.91 -6.58 20.80
CA HIS A 292 -0.50 -6.93 20.92
C HIS A 292 -0.93 -7.21 22.36
N ALA A 293 -0.11 -7.94 23.13
CA ALA A 293 -0.45 -8.36 24.48
C ALA A 293 -0.40 -7.21 25.50
N TYR A 294 0.58 -6.32 25.39
CA TYR A 294 0.90 -5.33 26.45
C TYR A 294 0.85 -3.87 25.99
N GLY A 295 0.78 -3.62 24.68
CA GLY A 295 0.77 -2.28 24.11
C GLY A 295 2.17 -1.79 23.75
N PRO A 296 2.30 -0.93 22.71
CA PRO A 296 3.59 -0.51 22.16
C PRO A 296 4.52 0.21 23.14
N LYS A 297 3.99 0.81 24.21
CA LYS A 297 4.79 1.58 25.19
C LYS A 297 5.15 0.80 26.46
N SER A 298 4.90 -0.50 26.48
CA SER A 298 5.10 -1.35 27.65
C SER A 298 6.57 -1.74 27.88
N SER A 299 6.94 -2.05 29.13
CA SER A 299 8.28 -2.57 29.45
C SER A 299 8.52 -3.95 28.85
N GLN A 300 7.45 -4.72 28.62
CA GLN A 300 7.50 -6.01 27.94
C GLN A 300 7.93 -5.83 26.48
N VAL A 301 7.38 -4.85 25.76
CA VAL A 301 7.83 -4.54 24.39
C VAL A 301 9.31 -4.16 24.37
N ILE A 302 9.79 -3.39 25.36
CA ILE A 302 11.22 -3.06 25.46
C ILE A 302 12.08 -4.34 25.60
N ALA A 303 11.66 -5.29 26.44
CA ALA A 303 12.34 -6.58 26.58
C ALA A 303 12.29 -7.42 25.28
N ALA A 304 11.18 -7.39 24.55
CA ALA A 304 11.07 -8.05 23.25
C ALA A 304 11.99 -7.40 22.20
N LEU A 305 12.11 -6.07 22.21
CA LEU A 305 13.05 -5.32 21.35
C LEU A 305 14.51 -5.68 21.67
N GLU A 306 14.88 -5.73 22.95
CA GLU A 306 16.22 -6.17 23.39
C GLU A 306 16.49 -7.62 22.98
N LYS A 307 15.46 -8.49 23.02
CA LYS A 307 15.58 -9.88 22.58
C LYS A 307 15.84 -9.99 21.07
N VAL A 308 15.09 -9.28 20.22
CA VAL A 308 15.35 -9.32 18.76
C VAL A 308 16.67 -8.64 18.38
N ASP A 309 17.10 -7.59 19.10
CA ASP A 309 18.45 -7.03 18.95
C ASP A 309 19.54 -8.06 19.26
N SER A 310 19.37 -8.85 20.33
CA SER A 310 20.28 -9.95 20.67
C SER A 310 20.33 -11.02 19.58
N ILE A 311 19.17 -11.44 19.04
CA ILE A 311 19.09 -12.41 17.95
C ILE A 311 19.78 -11.90 16.69
N LEU A 312 19.61 -10.61 16.35
CA LEU A 312 20.39 -10.00 15.26
C LEU A 312 21.89 -9.95 15.56
N GLY A 313 22.27 -9.82 16.83
CA GLY A 313 23.66 -9.94 17.27
C GLY A 313 24.24 -11.32 16.98
N ASP A 314 23.50 -12.36 17.35
CA ASP A 314 23.86 -13.76 17.09
C ASP A 314 23.92 -14.05 15.58
N LEU A 315 23.00 -13.47 14.79
CA LEU A 315 23.05 -13.51 13.34
C LEU A 315 24.38 -12.94 12.82
N MET A 316 24.73 -11.72 13.23
CA MET A 316 25.93 -11.04 12.75
C MET A 316 27.23 -11.72 13.22
N ASP A 317 27.30 -12.21 14.45
CA ASP A 317 28.44 -12.97 14.95
C ASP A 317 28.57 -14.33 14.21
N GLY A 318 27.46 -14.99 13.92
CA GLY A 318 27.44 -16.22 13.11
C GLY A 318 27.87 -16.00 11.66
N LEU A 319 27.53 -14.87 11.05
CA LEU A 319 28.07 -14.47 9.74
C LEU A 319 29.55 -14.10 9.82
N PHE A 320 29.98 -13.44 10.90
CA PHE A 320 31.37 -13.04 11.10
C PHE A 320 32.30 -14.25 11.20
N THR A 321 31.94 -15.22 12.05
CA THR A 321 32.68 -16.48 12.26
C THR A 321 32.77 -17.40 11.05
N ARG A 322 31.95 -17.15 10.02
CA ARG A 322 31.96 -17.87 8.74
C ARG A 322 32.60 -17.07 7.59
N ASP A 323 33.21 -15.93 7.90
CA ASP A 323 33.75 -14.98 6.91
C ASP A 323 32.71 -14.46 5.90
N LEU A 324 31.43 -14.40 6.31
CA LEU A 324 30.31 -13.97 5.47
C LEU A 324 29.82 -12.55 5.75
N HIS A 325 30.27 -11.91 6.83
CA HIS A 325 29.85 -10.56 7.24
C HIS A 325 30.14 -9.45 6.20
N GLN A 326 31.12 -9.66 5.31
CA GLN A 326 31.45 -8.77 4.16
C GLN A 326 30.97 -9.35 2.81
N CYS A 327 30.22 -10.45 2.83
CA CYS A 327 29.70 -11.13 1.64
C CYS A 327 28.17 -11.05 1.56
N VAL A 328 27.46 -11.35 2.64
CA VAL A 328 25.99 -11.35 2.68
C VAL A 328 25.45 -9.93 2.59
N ASN A 329 24.42 -9.74 1.77
CA ASN A 329 23.56 -8.57 1.86
C ASN A 329 22.40 -8.88 2.81
N LEU A 330 22.29 -8.09 3.86
CA LEU A 330 21.24 -8.16 4.84
C LEU A 330 20.23 -7.03 4.57
N MET A 331 18.95 -7.39 4.49
CA MET A 331 17.84 -6.45 4.42
C MET A 331 16.92 -6.72 5.61
N ILE A 332 16.95 -5.85 6.62
CA ILE A 332 16.08 -5.93 7.79
C ILE A 332 14.91 -4.99 7.61
N VAL A 333 13.71 -5.52 7.78
CA VAL A 333 12.46 -4.79 7.60
C VAL A 333 11.49 -5.11 8.74
N SER A 334 10.42 -4.31 8.81
CA SER A 334 9.15 -4.76 9.38
C SER A 334 8.04 -4.55 8.37
N ASP A 335 6.94 -5.24 8.59
CA ASP A 335 5.74 -5.20 7.78
C ASP A 335 4.80 -4.05 8.14
N HIS A 336 4.73 -3.69 9.42
CA HIS A 336 3.97 -2.54 9.93
C HIS A 336 4.49 -2.09 11.30
N GLY A 337 3.91 -1.02 11.82
CA GLY A 337 4.07 -0.57 13.21
C GLY A 337 3.01 -1.15 14.17
N MET A 338 2.75 -0.43 15.27
CA MET A 338 1.85 -0.86 16.35
C MET A 338 1.22 0.36 17.06
N GLU A 339 -0.08 0.28 17.32
CA GLU A 339 -0.92 1.30 17.94
C GLU A 339 -1.50 0.81 19.28
N GLU A 340 -1.79 1.73 20.21
CA GLU A 340 -2.31 1.41 21.55
C GLU A 340 -3.83 1.21 21.55
N ALA A 341 -4.28 0.03 21.97
CA ALA A 341 -5.69 -0.33 22.10
C ALA A 341 -6.36 0.31 23.32
N SER A 342 -7.64 0.68 23.20
CA SER A 342 -8.47 1.09 24.33
C SER A 342 -9.95 0.83 24.05
N CYS A 343 -10.67 0.26 25.03
CA CYS A 343 -12.14 0.12 24.99
C CYS A 343 -12.88 1.46 24.77
N GLN A 344 -12.28 2.56 25.23
CA GLN A 344 -12.85 3.90 25.09
C GLN A 344 -12.70 4.44 23.66
N ARG A 345 -11.78 3.86 22.88
CA ARG A 345 -11.51 4.18 21.48
C ARG A 345 -11.96 3.05 20.55
N ALA A 346 -13.15 2.51 20.81
CA ALA A 346 -13.81 1.56 19.94
C ALA A 346 -15.19 2.08 19.55
N ALA A 347 -15.47 2.12 18.24
CA ALA A 347 -16.75 2.51 17.68
C ALA A 347 -17.58 1.27 17.34
N TYR A 348 -18.88 1.31 17.62
CA TYR A 348 -19.78 0.17 17.43
C TYR A 348 -20.83 0.51 16.40
N VAL A 349 -20.91 -0.23 15.30
CA VAL A 349 -21.90 0.03 14.24
C VAL A 349 -23.33 -0.04 14.79
N SER A 350 -23.59 -0.90 15.78
CA SER A 350 -24.90 -1.02 16.44
C SER A 350 -25.36 0.23 17.20
N THR A 351 -24.48 1.21 17.48
CA THR A 351 -24.91 2.49 18.09
C THR A 351 -25.40 3.48 17.04
N TYR A 352 -25.09 3.27 15.77
CA TYR A 352 -25.43 4.15 14.66
C TYR A 352 -26.54 3.58 13.77
N GLN A 353 -26.68 2.25 13.75
CA GLN A 353 -27.68 1.53 12.95
C GLN A 353 -28.49 0.58 13.84
N GLN A 354 -29.82 0.72 13.81
CA GLN A 354 -30.73 -0.07 14.64
C GLN A 354 -30.79 -1.54 14.18
N ASP A 355 -31.02 -1.77 12.89
CA ASP A 355 -31.05 -3.12 12.33
C ASP A 355 -29.66 -3.56 11.82
N THR A 356 -29.06 -4.48 12.57
CA THR A 356 -27.77 -5.13 12.26
C THR A 356 -27.94 -6.62 11.94
N SER A 357 -29.16 -7.07 11.69
CA SER A 357 -29.47 -8.49 11.51
C SER A 357 -28.93 -9.06 10.19
N ASN A 358 -28.80 -8.24 9.14
CA ASN A 358 -28.48 -8.69 7.78
C ASN A 358 -26.99 -8.63 7.40
N PHE A 359 -26.12 -8.04 8.24
CA PHE A 359 -24.69 -7.91 7.95
C PHE A 359 -23.79 -8.18 9.16
N THR A 360 -22.51 -8.38 8.89
CA THR A 360 -21.42 -8.57 9.85
C THR A 360 -20.35 -7.52 9.58
N VAL A 361 -19.61 -7.14 10.63
CA VAL A 361 -18.44 -6.26 10.52
C VAL A 361 -17.18 -7.08 10.79
N ILE A 362 -16.25 -7.05 9.85
CA ILE A 362 -14.88 -7.48 10.07
C ILE A 362 -14.23 -6.40 10.92
N GLN A 363 -14.06 -6.66 12.22
CA GLN A 363 -13.62 -5.66 13.18
C GLN A 363 -12.15 -5.23 13.02
N GLY A 364 -11.82 -4.06 13.55
CA GLY A 364 -10.47 -3.50 13.64
C GLY A 364 -10.40 -2.06 13.12
N PRO A 365 -9.18 -1.53 12.90
CA PRO A 365 -9.01 -0.17 12.36
C PRO A 365 -9.22 -0.03 10.84
N ALA A 366 -9.22 -1.15 10.12
CA ALA A 366 -9.59 -1.24 8.70
C ALA A 366 -10.84 -2.10 8.56
N ALA A 367 -11.90 -1.72 9.26
CA ALA A 367 -13.10 -2.53 9.36
C ALA A 367 -13.89 -2.54 8.05
N ARG A 368 -14.52 -3.68 7.76
CA ARG A 368 -15.28 -3.91 6.52
C ARG A 368 -16.65 -4.51 6.82
N ILE A 369 -17.63 -4.24 5.98
CA ILE A 369 -19.00 -4.70 6.14
C ILE A 369 -19.32 -5.77 5.11
N ARG A 370 -19.86 -6.91 5.56
CA ARG A 370 -20.25 -8.02 4.70
C ARG A 370 -21.68 -8.50 5.00
N PRO A 371 -22.52 -8.79 4.00
CA PRO A 371 -23.82 -9.42 4.25
C PRO A 371 -23.67 -10.79 4.89
N LYS A 372 -24.67 -11.20 5.69
CA LYS A 372 -24.66 -12.53 6.33
C LYS A 372 -25.01 -13.66 5.37
N ARG A 373 -25.91 -13.43 4.40
CA ARG A 373 -26.30 -14.46 3.42
C ARG A 373 -25.32 -14.46 2.26
N LEU A 374 -24.37 -15.38 2.31
CA LEU A 374 -23.31 -15.54 1.31
C LEU A 374 -23.48 -16.85 0.54
N PRO A 375 -23.18 -16.87 -0.78
CA PRO A 375 -22.74 -15.76 -1.62
C PRO A 375 -23.88 -14.86 -2.15
N GLN A 376 -25.15 -15.21 -1.89
CA GLN A 376 -26.32 -14.68 -2.60
C GLN A 376 -26.44 -13.16 -2.53
N ASP A 377 -26.24 -12.57 -1.34
CA ASP A 377 -26.43 -11.14 -1.14
C ASP A 377 -25.14 -10.34 -1.38
N TYR A 378 -24.01 -10.97 -1.72
CA TYR A 378 -22.70 -10.30 -1.71
C TYR A 378 -22.65 -9.03 -2.57
N PHE A 379 -23.26 -9.10 -3.77
CA PHE A 379 -23.33 -7.98 -4.72
C PHE A 379 -24.66 -7.20 -4.65
N SER A 380 -25.75 -7.83 -4.22
CA SER A 380 -27.08 -7.21 -4.17
C SER A 380 -27.39 -6.50 -2.85
N PHE A 381 -26.51 -6.62 -1.85
CA PHE A 381 -26.65 -5.91 -0.58
C PHE A 381 -26.59 -4.39 -0.78
N ASP A 382 -27.48 -3.66 -0.12
CA ASP A 382 -27.55 -2.19 -0.19
C ASP A 382 -26.42 -1.54 0.63
N TYR A 383 -25.20 -1.57 0.09
CA TYR A 383 -24.05 -0.89 0.70
C TYR A 383 -24.22 0.63 0.69
N GLU A 384 -24.80 1.20 -0.37
CA GLU A 384 -24.95 2.65 -0.52
C GLU A 384 -25.87 3.23 0.54
N GLY A 385 -27.05 2.62 0.73
CA GLY A 385 -27.99 2.98 1.77
C GLY A 385 -27.40 2.79 3.17
N LEU A 386 -26.65 1.72 3.41
CA LEU A 386 -25.99 1.51 4.70
C LEU A 386 -24.90 2.55 4.98
N ILE A 387 -24.00 2.82 4.02
CA ILE A 387 -22.94 3.82 4.18
C ILE A 387 -23.56 5.19 4.42
N LYS A 388 -24.56 5.60 3.63
CA LYS A 388 -25.31 6.84 3.85
C LYS A 388 -25.94 6.91 5.25
N ASN A 389 -26.50 5.80 5.73
CA ASN A 389 -27.09 5.69 7.07
C ASN A 389 -26.05 5.70 8.20
N LEU A 390 -24.78 5.42 7.93
CA LEU A 390 -23.71 5.48 8.93
C LEU A 390 -22.96 6.81 8.89
N SER A 391 -23.02 7.54 7.79
CA SER A 391 -22.35 8.82 7.64
C SER A 391 -22.97 9.91 8.52
N CYS A 392 -22.12 10.73 9.13
CA CYS A 392 -22.51 11.99 9.79
C CYS A 392 -23.57 11.85 10.88
N ARG A 393 -23.52 10.77 11.67
CA ARG A 393 -24.46 10.54 12.77
C ARG A 393 -24.08 11.24 14.07
N ALA A 394 -22.82 11.64 14.21
CA ALA A 394 -22.33 12.43 15.33
C ALA A 394 -21.24 13.41 14.86
N PRO A 395 -21.14 14.62 15.44
CA PRO A 395 -20.14 15.63 15.03
C PRO A 395 -18.69 15.12 15.05
N ASP A 396 -18.32 14.33 16.07
CA ASP A 396 -16.96 13.81 16.24
C ASP A 396 -16.82 12.32 15.89
N GLN A 397 -17.72 11.79 15.05
CA GLN A 397 -17.76 10.37 14.70
C GLN A 397 -16.36 9.84 14.32
N PRO A 398 -15.80 8.87 15.06
CA PRO A 398 -14.43 8.37 14.83
C PRO A 398 -14.33 7.45 13.62
N MET A 399 -15.47 6.95 13.14
CA MET A 399 -15.60 6.05 12.01
C MET A 399 -16.12 6.84 10.80
N LYS A 400 -15.38 6.87 9.70
CA LYS A 400 -15.82 7.43 8.41
C LYS A 400 -16.21 6.27 7.48
N PRO A 401 -17.51 6.06 7.19
CA PRO A 401 -17.95 5.00 6.29
C PRO A 401 -17.68 5.38 4.83
N TYR A 402 -17.13 4.43 4.06
CA TYR A 402 -16.84 4.58 2.64
C TYR A 402 -17.39 3.40 1.86
N LEU A 403 -17.77 3.67 0.62
CA LEU A 403 -17.70 2.66 -0.42
C LEU A 403 -16.24 2.58 -0.86
N LYS A 404 -15.70 1.37 -1.08
CA LYS A 404 -14.27 1.17 -1.38
C LYS A 404 -13.78 2.00 -2.57
N GLU A 405 -14.63 2.19 -3.58
CA GLU A 405 -14.32 3.01 -4.78
C GLU A 405 -14.07 4.50 -4.45
N ASN A 406 -14.48 4.96 -3.27
CA ASN A 406 -14.35 6.35 -2.80
C ASN A 406 -13.23 6.53 -1.75
N LEU A 407 -12.51 5.48 -1.39
CA LEU A 407 -11.33 5.62 -0.53
C LEU A 407 -10.24 6.44 -1.23
N PRO A 408 -9.34 7.12 -0.49
CA PRO A 408 -8.22 7.83 -1.08
C PRO A 408 -7.42 6.94 -2.03
N LYS A 409 -7.23 7.39 -3.28
CA LYS A 409 -6.60 6.58 -4.35
C LYS A 409 -5.18 6.14 -4.03
N ARG A 410 -4.44 6.88 -3.18
CA ARG A 410 -3.13 6.46 -2.66
C ARG A 410 -3.14 5.12 -1.90
N MET A 411 -4.30 4.66 -1.44
CA MET A 411 -4.41 3.40 -0.70
C MET A 411 -4.40 2.16 -1.60
N HIS A 412 -4.74 2.29 -2.90
CA HIS A 412 -4.82 1.17 -3.85
C HIS A 412 -5.56 -0.04 -3.23
N PHE A 413 -6.77 0.23 -2.73
CA PHE A 413 -7.57 -0.71 -1.92
C PHE A 413 -9.05 -0.74 -2.35
N ALA A 414 -9.31 -0.99 -3.62
CA ALA A 414 -10.65 -1.09 -4.18
C ALA A 414 -10.83 -2.25 -5.18
N TYR A 415 -9.87 -2.44 -6.09
CA TYR A 415 -9.97 -3.32 -7.26
C TYR A 415 -9.71 -4.80 -6.95
N ASN A 416 -10.44 -5.33 -5.96
CA ASN A 416 -10.49 -6.75 -5.69
C ASN A 416 -11.84 -7.15 -5.12
N LYS A 417 -12.41 -8.24 -5.61
CA LYS A 417 -13.69 -8.79 -5.12
C LYS A 417 -13.64 -9.23 -3.65
N ARG A 418 -12.45 -9.49 -3.10
CA ARG A 418 -12.24 -9.88 -1.69
C ARG A 418 -12.29 -8.69 -0.74
N ILE A 419 -12.19 -7.46 -1.27
CA ILE A 419 -12.41 -6.22 -0.54
C ILE A 419 -13.91 -5.96 -0.61
N GLU A 420 -14.58 -6.05 0.54
CA GLU A 420 -16.00 -5.73 0.63
C GLU A 420 -16.27 -4.28 0.23
N ARG A 421 -17.42 -4.04 -0.41
CA ARG A 421 -17.76 -2.71 -0.92
C ARG A 421 -17.93 -1.70 0.21
N GLY A 422 -18.48 -2.10 1.36
CA GLY A 422 -18.61 -1.26 2.55
C GLY A 422 -17.34 -1.31 3.42
N HIS A 423 -16.72 -0.15 3.62
CA HIS A 423 -15.49 0.02 4.39
C HIS A 423 -15.66 1.09 5.48
N LEU A 424 -14.96 0.94 6.60
CA LEU A 424 -15.03 1.83 7.75
C LEU A 424 -13.60 2.33 8.06
N TYR A 425 -13.29 3.53 7.60
CA TYR A 425 -12.03 4.21 7.90
C TYR A 425 -12.07 4.76 9.32
N MET A 426 -11.03 4.50 10.11
CA MET A 426 -10.96 4.93 11.51
C MET A 426 -10.00 6.09 11.72
N LYS A 427 -10.38 7.04 12.58
CA LYS A 427 -9.43 8.02 13.16
C LYS A 427 -8.29 7.28 13.87
N GLU A 428 -7.12 7.90 13.93
CA GLU A 428 -5.95 7.35 14.64
C GLU A 428 -6.31 6.95 16.09
N GLY A 429 -5.87 5.77 16.51
CA GLY A 429 -6.13 5.21 17.83
C GLY A 429 -7.51 4.55 18.00
N TRP A 430 -8.36 4.56 16.97
CA TRP A 430 -9.71 3.97 16.99
C TRP A 430 -9.84 2.69 16.18
N GLN A 431 -10.74 1.82 16.62
CA GLN A 431 -11.15 0.61 15.90
C GLN A 431 -12.68 0.56 15.78
N ALA A 432 -13.21 -0.15 14.79
CA ALA A 432 -14.63 -0.40 14.66
C ALA A 432 -14.96 -1.89 14.83
N ALA A 433 -16.13 -2.16 15.38
CA ALA A 433 -16.74 -3.49 15.44
C ALA A 433 -18.27 -3.38 15.29
N LEU A 434 -18.96 -4.51 15.16
CA LEU A 434 -20.42 -4.49 15.09
C LEU A 434 -21.02 -4.15 16.47
N LYS A 435 -20.60 -4.89 17.51
CA LYS A 435 -21.00 -4.69 18.91
C LYS A 435 -19.78 -4.66 19.84
N LYS A 436 -20.01 -4.31 21.11
CA LYS A 436 -18.97 -4.23 22.15
C LYS A 436 -18.17 -5.52 22.31
N ASP A 437 -18.86 -6.65 22.33
CA ASP A 437 -18.23 -7.95 22.56
C ASP A 437 -17.44 -8.48 21.35
N ASP A 438 -17.57 -7.83 20.19
CA ASP A 438 -16.88 -8.23 18.96
C ASP A 438 -15.47 -7.62 18.84
N VAL A 439 -15.10 -6.64 19.69
CA VAL A 439 -13.76 -6.03 19.65
C VAL A 439 -12.73 -6.99 20.19
N LYS A 440 -11.72 -7.30 19.38
CA LYS A 440 -10.65 -8.23 19.75
C LYS A 440 -9.63 -7.60 20.70
N TYR A 441 -9.22 -6.36 20.42
CA TYR A 441 -8.15 -5.67 21.14
C TYR A 441 -8.72 -4.47 21.89
N CYS A 442 -9.05 -4.70 23.15
CA CYS A 442 -9.56 -3.71 24.10
C CYS A 442 -8.47 -3.10 24.99
N THR A 443 -7.36 -3.84 25.15
CA THR A 443 -6.13 -3.49 25.86
C THR A 443 -4.94 -3.99 25.05
N GLY A 444 -3.76 -3.45 25.32
CA GLY A 444 -2.55 -3.85 24.60
C GLY A 444 -2.42 -3.10 23.28
N GLY A 445 -2.08 -3.80 22.21
CA GLY A 445 -1.79 -3.19 20.91
C GLY A 445 -2.66 -3.71 19.78
N PHE A 446 -2.81 -2.89 18.73
CA PHE A 446 -3.38 -3.31 17.45
C PHE A 446 -2.69 -2.57 16.30
N HIS A 447 -2.94 -3.04 15.07
CA HIS A 447 -2.44 -2.43 13.84
C HIS A 447 -3.45 -2.68 12.71
N GLY A 448 -3.25 -2.08 11.55
CA GLY A 448 -4.17 -2.12 10.40
C GLY A 448 -4.72 -0.75 10.00
N SER A 449 -4.40 0.30 10.76
CA SER A 449 -4.81 1.69 10.52
C SER A 449 -4.17 2.27 9.24
N ASP A 450 -4.50 3.52 8.91
CA ASP A 450 -3.94 4.23 7.75
C ASP A 450 -2.41 4.12 7.72
N ASN A 451 -1.85 3.83 6.55
CA ASN A 451 -0.41 3.72 6.37
C ASN A 451 0.32 5.06 6.43
N LEU A 452 -0.38 6.19 6.58
CA LEU A 452 0.21 7.50 6.89
C LEU A 452 0.40 7.75 8.39
N PHE A 453 -0.26 7.01 9.28
CA PHE A 453 -0.11 7.24 10.73
C PHE A 453 1.32 6.90 11.18
N THR A 454 1.90 7.72 12.06
CA THR A 454 3.31 7.58 12.45
C THR A 454 3.56 6.27 13.19
N ASN A 455 2.57 5.82 13.95
CA ASN A 455 2.61 4.56 14.70
C ASN A 455 2.50 3.31 13.81
N MET A 456 2.06 3.44 12.55
CA MET A 456 2.02 2.33 11.58
C MET A 456 3.29 2.24 10.73
N GLN A 457 4.20 3.21 10.81
CA GLN A 457 5.43 3.21 10.02
C GLN A 457 6.38 2.08 10.43
N ALA A 458 7.01 1.45 9.44
CA ALA A 458 7.89 0.30 9.56
C ALA A 458 9.38 0.70 9.47
N ILE A 459 10.28 -0.25 9.75
CA ILE A 459 11.73 -0.04 9.65
C ILE A 459 12.28 -0.59 8.33
N PHE A 460 13.42 -0.03 7.90
CA PHE A 460 14.26 -0.60 6.85
C PHE A 460 15.75 -0.36 7.16
N ILE A 461 16.55 -1.40 7.01
CA ILE A 461 18.01 -1.37 7.16
C ILE A 461 18.63 -2.29 6.10
N GLY A 462 19.43 -1.73 5.20
CA GLY A 462 20.28 -2.49 4.27
C GLY A 462 21.73 -2.48 4.75
N TYR A 463 22.37 -3.64 4.86
CA TYR A 463 23.76 -3.77 5.27
C TYR A 463 24.47 -4.84 4.44
N GLY A 464 25.60 -4.53 3.83
CA GLY A 464 26.34 -5.48 2.99
C GLY A 464 27.04 -4.81 1.82
N PRO A 465 27.69 -5.60 0.94
CA PRO A 465 28.45 -5.06 -0.18
C PRO A 465 27.61 -4.28 -1.20
N GLY A 466 26.34 -4.61 -1.42
CA GLY A 466 25.48 -3.92 -2.38
C GLY A 466 24.88 -2.60 -1.88
N PHE A 467 24.74 -2.44 -0.57
CA PHE A 467 24.21 -1.22 0.04
C PHE A 467 25.30 -0.18 0.30
N LYS A 468 24.94 1.10 0.21
CA LYS A 468 25.81 2.17 0.68
C LYS A 468 26.08 2.04 2.18
N THR A 469 27.20 2.58 2.62
CA THR A 469 27.57 2.64 4.03
C THR A 469 27.26 4.03 4.57
N LYS A 470 26.88 4.11 5.86
CA LYS A 470 26.60 5.36 6.58
C LYS A 470 25.62 6.29 5.85
N TYR A 471 24.59 5.72 5.22
CA TYR A 471 23.67 6.45 4.37
C TYR A 471 22.25 6.44 4.94
N VAL A 472 21.64 7.63 5.05
CA VAL A 472 20.23 7.78 5.42
C VAL A 472 19.47 8.32 4.21
N GLY A 473 18.68 7.46 3.59
CA GLY A 473 17.84 7.80 2.45
C GLY A 473 16.51 8.45 2.84
N PRO A 474 15.78 9.04 1.87
CA PRO A 474 14.41 9.48 2.07
C PRO A 474 13.48 8.30 2.42
N THR A 475 12.27 8.63 2.86
CA THR A 475 11.22 7.63 3.12
C THR A 475 10.68 7.09 1.81
N PHE A 476 10.31 5.81 1.82
CA PHE A 476 9.79 5.10 0.64
C PHE A 476 8.78 4.03 1.06
N GLU A 477 8.09 3.43 0.09
CA GLU A 477 7.04 2.45 0.30
C GLU A 477 7.56 1.02 0.14
N ASN A 478 7.01 0.06 0.89
CA ASN A 478 7.48 -1.32 0.87
C ASN A 478 7.27 -2.06 -0.47
N ILE A 479 6.39 -1.57 -1.35
CA ILE A 479 6.22 -2.06 -2.74
C ILE A 479 7.53 -1.94 -3.55
N GLU A 480 8.42 -1.01 -3.18
CA GLU A 480 9.67 -0.77 -3.91
C GLU A 480 10.75 -1.84 -3.61
N LEU A 481 10.59 -2.59 -2.51
CA LEU A 481 11.59 -3.57 -2.07
C LEU A 481 11.75 -4.74 -3.03
N TYR A 482 10.69 -5.18 -3.70
CA TYR A 482 10.77 -6.28 -4.65
C TYR A 482 11.73 -5.96 -5.81
N ASN A 483 11.64 -4.75 -6.38
CA ASN A 483 12.56 -4.29 -7.42
C ASN A 483 13.99 -4.18 -6.86
N LEU A 484 14.15 -3.62 -5.65
CA LEU A 484 15.44 -3.50 -4.98
C LEU A 484 16.12 -4.87 -4.80
N MET A 485 15.40 -5.89 -4.33
CA MET A 485 15.93 -7.25 -4.19
C MET A 485 16.32 -7.84 -5.54
N CYS A 486 15.53 -7.57 -6.57
CA CYS A 486 15.75 -8.14 -7.90
C CYS A 486 16.92 -7.50 -8.66
N VAL A 487 17.37 -6.30 -8.30
CA VAL A 487 18.33 -5.48 -9.08
C VAL A 487 19.36 -6.33 -9.85
N PRO A 488 19.55 -6.09 -11.16
CA PRO A 488 20.42 -6.87 -12.03
C PRO A 488 21.91 -6.54 -11.79
N THR A 489 22.35 -6.60 -10.54
CA THR A 489 23.74 -6.50 -10.11
C THR A 489 24.18 -7.80 -9.47
N SER A 490 25.47 -8.14 -9.61
CA SER A 490 26.09 -9.17 -8.77
C SER A 490 26.08 -8.81 -7.29
N ASP A 491 25.75 -7.56 -6.96
CA ASP A 491 25.80 -7.04 -5.59
C ASP A 491 24.50 -7.30 -4.81
N LEU A 492 23.40 -7.72 -5.44
CA LEU A 492 22.20 -8.29 -4.77
C LEU A 492 21.84 -9.64 -5.43
N LEU A 493 20.62 -9.86 -5.93
CA LEU A 493 20.26 -11.15 -6.57
C LEU A 493 20.70 -11.23 -8.04
N GLY A 494 20.76 -10.10 -8.76
CA GLY A 494 21.17 -10.09 -10.16
C GLY A 494 20.11 -10.68 -11.11
N ILE A 495 18.83 -10.39 -10.87
CA ILE A 495 17.71 -10.99 -11.60
C ILE A 495 16.81 -9.93 -12.26
N ARG A 496 15.83 -10.35 -13.06
CA ARG A 496 14.79 -9.46 -13.61
C ARG A 496 13.51 -9.60 -12.81
N PRO A 497 12.92 -8.49 -12.30
CA PRO A 497 11.65 -8.54 -11.59
C PRO A 497 10.50 -8.88 -12.53
N SER A 498 9.46 -9.51 -12.00
CA SER A 498 8.14 -9.61 -12.66
C SER A 498 7.38 -8.28 -12.60
N PRO A 499 6.37 -8.03 -13.45
CA PRO A 499 5.57 -6.81 -13.39
C PRO A 499 4.99 -6.57 -11.98
N ASN A 500 5.19 -5.37 -11.45
CA ASN A 500 4.82 -5.00 -10.09
C ASN A 500 4.50 -3.50 -9.98
N ASN A 501 4.03 -3.04 -8.82
CA ASN A 501 3.63 -1.65 -8.59
C ASN A 501 4.78 -0.73 -8.17
N GLY A 502 5.94 -1.27 -7.81
CA GLY A 502 7.13 -0.48 -7.50
C GLY A 502 7.70 0.22 -8.74
N THR A 503 8.26 1.41 -8.55
CA THR A 503 8.91 2.19 -9.62
C THR A 503 10.38 1.81 -9.71
N HIS A 504 10.72 0.89 -10.62
CA HIS A 504 12.08 0.37 -10.76
C HIS A 504 13.11 1.51 -10.93
N GLY A 505 14.17 1.48 -10.11
CA GLY A 505 15.20 2.51 -10.06
C GLY A 505 15.00 3.56 -8.96
N SER A 506 13.80 3.67 -8.36
CA SER A 506 13.49 4.65 -7.30
C SER A 506 14.46 4.55 -6.12
N LEU A 507 14.86 3.32 -5.77
CA LEU A 507 15.78 3.00 -4.68
C LEU A 507 17.25 2.84 -5.11
N ASN A 508 17.63 3.24 -6.33
CA ASN A 508 19.03 3.19 -6.77
C ASN A 508 19.98 3.97 -5.85
N HIS A 509 19.48 5.03 -5.20
CA HIS A 509 20.24 5.84 -4.27
C HIS A 509 20.68 5.09 -3.00
N LEU A 510 20.09 3.92 -2.70
CA LEU A 510 20.47 3.03 -1.59
C LEU A 510 21.67 2.14 -1.94
N LEU A 511 22.00 1.99 -3.22
CA LEU A 511 22.97 1.04 -3.72
C LEU A 511 24.32 1.70 -4.02
N LYS A 512 25.42 0.99 -3.82
CA LYS A 512 26.76 1.47 -4.22
C LYS A 512 26.90 1.53 -5.75
N ARG A 513 26.38 0.51 -6.44
CA ARG A 513 26.50 0.34 -7.90
C ARG A 513 25.14 -0.04 -8.52
N PRO A 514 24.26 0.93 -8.80
CA PRO A 514 23.00 0.64 -9.48
C PRO A 514 23.25 0.26 -10.96
N HIS A 515 22.88 -0.94 -11.40
CA HIS A 515 22.96 -1.33 -12.82
C HIS A 515 21.71 -1.01 -13.63
N TYR A 516 20.53 -1.01 -13.00
CA TYR A 516 19.33 -0.60 -13.70
C TYR A 516 19.32 0.92 -13.83
N GLN A 517 19.46 1.41 -15.06
CA GLN A 517 19.34 2.82 -15.39
C GLN A 517 17.91 3.10 -15.86
N PRO A 518 17.08 3.81 -15.06
CA PRO A 518 15.73 4.13 -15.46
C PRO A 518 15.74 5.10 -16.65
N VAL A 519 14.73 4.99 -17.51
CA VAL A 519 14.51 5.89 -18.63
C VAL A 519 13.11 6.48 -18.57
N HIS A 520 12.91 7.66 -19.16
CA HIS A 520 11.57 8.21 -19.33
C HIS A 520 10.72 7.29 -20.21
N PRO A 521 9.42 7.13 -19.89
CA PRO A 521 8.50 6.38 -20.75
C PRO A 521 8.37 7.10 -22.10
N ALA A 522 8.29 6.33 -23.18
CA ALA A 522 8.08 6.88 -24.50
C ALA A 522 6.69 7.54 -24.60
N GLN A 523 6.64 8.75 -25.16
CA GLN A 523 5.39 9.40 -25.52
C GLN A 523 4.73 8.60 -26.65
N LEU A 524 3.47 8.18 -26.44
CA LEU A 524 2.74 7.37 -27.41
C LEU A 524 1.74 8.17 -28.25
N SER A 525 1.32 9.34 -27.76
CA SER A 525 0.48 10.28 -28.51
C SER A 525 1.16 11.65 -28.58
N HIS A 526 1.25 12.22 -29.77
CA HIS A 526 1.93 13.49 -30.03
C HIS A 526 0.94 14.65 -30.22
N GLU A 527 1.42 15.87 -29.99
CA GLU A 527 0.61 17.06 -30.21
C GLU A 527 0.19 17.17 -31.68
N THR A 528 -1.06 17.56 -31.90
CA THR A 528 -1.62 17.87 -33.21
C THR A 528 -2.09 19.32 -33.24
N PRO A 529 -2.03 20.04 -34.37
CA PRO A 529 -2.52 21.41 -34.43
C PRO A 529 -4.02 21.51 -34.12
N CYS A 530 -4.39 22.47 -33.27
CA CYS A 530 -5.77 22.94 -33.14
C CYS A 530 -5.99 24.02 -34.19
N GLU A 531 -6.27 23.62 -35.42
CA GLU A 531 -6.58 24.53 -36.52
C GLU A 531 -8.09 24.53 -36.77
N SER A 532 -8.74 25.66 -36.46
CA SER A 532 -10.03 26.01 -37.04
C SER A 532 -9.78 26.63 -38.41
N THR A 533 -10.40 26.10 -39.45
CA THR A 533 -10.31 26.60 -40.83
C THR A 533 -10.98 27.95 -41.04
N ASN A 534 -11.74 28.44 -40.05
CA ASN A 534 -12.52 29.67 -40.15
C ASN A 534 -12.03 30.75 -39.16
N LEU A 535 -11.65 31.90 -39.70
CA LEU A 535 -11.21 33.10 -38.96
C LEU A 535 -12.37 33.83 -38.25
N VAL A 536 -13.62 33.43 -38.53
CA VAL A 536 -14.85 34.00 -37.96
C VAL A 536 -15.61 32.88 -37.25
N PRO A 537 -16.17 33.11 -36.04
CA PRO A 537 -16.98 32.12 -35.34
C PRO A 537 -18.18 31.73 -36.20
N THR A 538 -18.23 30.47 -36.66
CA THR A 538 -19.41 29.94 -37.35
C THR A 538 -20.51 29.53 -36.37
N ASP A 539 -20.13 29.30 -35.10
CA ASP A 539 -21.00 28.86 -34.01
C ASP A 539 -20.51 29.48 -32.70
N ASN A 540 -21.41 30.04 -31.91
CA ASN A 540 -21.11 30.59 -30.58
C ASN A 540 -21.20 29.54 -29.46
N LEU A 541 -21.48 28.27 -29.81
CA LEU A 541 -21.66 27.13 -28.91
C LEU A 541 -22.71 27.38 -27.83
N HIS A 542 -23.68 28.26 -28.12
CA HIS A 542 -24.68 28.78 -27.19
C HIS A 542 -24.10 29.50 -25.95
N CYS A 543 -22.84 29.91 -26.00
CA CYS A 543 -22.19 30.69 -24.96
C CYS A 543 -22.62 32.18 -25.07
N LEU A 544 -23.00 32.81 -23.96
CA LEU A 544 -23.44 34.21 -23.92
C LEU A 544 -22.35 35.08 -23.30
N CYS A 545 -21.65 35.86 -24.11
CA CYS A 545 -20.69 36.87 -23.64
C CYS A 545 -20.79 38.11 -24.53
N SER A 546 -21.50 39.14 -24.05
CA SER A 546 -21.83 40.36 -24.79
C SER A 546 -20.75 41.46 -24.72
N SER A 547 -19.66 41.22 -23.99
CA SER A 547 -18.73 42.27 -23.54
C SER A 547 -17.49 42.49 -24.43
N GLN A 548 -17.23 41.68 -25.46
CA GLN A 548 -16.03 41.83 -26.31
C GLN A 548 -16.29 41.60 -27.79
N SER A 549 -15.70 42.45 -28.66
CA SER A 549 -15.73 42.23 -30.11
C SER A 549 -14.78 41.09 -30.50
N THR A 550 -15.29 40.16 -31.32
CA THR A 550 -14.61 38.92 -31.75
C THR A 550 -13.25 39.17 -32.43
N GLU A 551 -13.07 40.27 -33.15
CA GLU A 551 -11.82 40.63 -33.83
C GLU A 551 -10.67 41.05 -32.89
N LYS A 552 -10.96 41.72 -31.76
CA LYS A 552 -9.93 42.14 -30.80
C LYS A 552 -9.34 40.93 -30.06
N VAL A 553 -10.18 39.95 -29.76
CA VAL A 553 -9.83 38.71 -29.06
C VAL A 553 -8.99 37.77 -29.93
N PHE A 554 -9.29 37.69 -31.23
CA PHE A 554 -8.52 36.86 -32.17
C PHE A 554 -7.06 37.35 -32.32
N LYS A 555 -6.86 38.67 -32.43
CA LYS A 555 -5.50 39.26 -32.48
C LYS A 555 -4.70 39.04 -31.18
N GLN A 556 -5.37 38.94 -30.03
CA GLN A 556 -4.72 38.67 -28.74
C GLN A 556 -4.24 37.21 -28.58
N GLN A 557 -4.86 36.25 -29.26
CA GLN A 557 -4.53 34.82 -29.13
C GLN A 557 -3.49 34.31 -30.14
N SER A 558 -3.22 35.06 -31.20
CA SER A 558 -2.18 34.74 -32.18
C SER A 558 -0.79 35.11 -31.64
N LEU A 559 -0.19 34.21 -30.85
CA LEU A 559 1.14 34.40 -30.26
C LEU A 559 2.28 34.05 -31.24
N SER A 560 3.33 34.88 -31.25
CA SER A 560 4.56 34.58 -31.99
C SER A 560 5.30 33.36 -31.44
N SER A 561 6.15 32.73 -32.25
CA SER A 561 6.99 31.60 -31.83
C SER A 561 7.85 31.93 -30.61
N LEU A 562 8.43 33.15 -30.57
CA LEU A 562 9.22 33.64 -29.44
C LEU A 562 8.37 33.80 -28.17
N ALA A 563 7.15 34.32 -28.29
CA ALA A 563 6.23 34.43 -27.15
C ALA A 563 5.86 33.05 -26.60
N LYS A 564 5.51 32.09 -27.48
CA LYS A 564 5.24 30.69 -27.10
C LYS A 564 6.42 30.05 -26.37
N ALA A 565 7.67 30.29 -26.83
CA ALA A 565 8.86 29.76 -26.17
C ALA A 565 9.06 30.34 -24.75
N LYS A 566 8.84 31.66 -24.56
CA LYS A 566 8.90 32.30 -23.23
C LYS A 566 7.85 31.74 -22.28
N LEU A 567 6.60 31.58 -22.75
CA LEU A 567 5.50 31.02 -21.97
C LEU A 567 5.76 29.56 -21.59
N ARG A 568 6.31 28.75 -22.51
CA ARG A 568 6.75 27.38 -22.20
C ARG A 568 7.80 27.36 -21.09
N ARG A 569 8.80 28.25 -21.12
CA ARG A 569 9.82 28.33 -20.05
C ARG A 569 9.21 28.72 -18.70
N LEU A 570 8.19 29.56 -18.69
CA LEU A 570 7.53 30.03 -17.48
C LEU A 570 6.58 29.00 -16.88
N HIS A 571 5.72 28.40 -17.69
CA HIS A 571 4.61 27.54 -17.26
C HIS A 571 4.85 26.05 -17.44
N HIS A 572 5.88 25.64 -18.18
CA HIS A 572 6.43 24.27 -18.18
C HIS A 572 7.92 24.28 -17.82
N PRO A 573 8.31 24.80 -16.64
CA PRO A 573 9.72 24.88 -16.24
C PRO A 573 10.38 23.50 -16.07
N PHE A 574 9.58 22.42 -16.09
CA PHE A 574 10.01 21.03 -15.94
C PHE A 574 9.65 20.14 -17.14
N GLY A 575 9.31 20.75 -18.28
CA GLY A 575 8.87 20.04 -19.49
C GLY A 575 7.35 19.91 -19.61
N ILE A 576 6.88 19.69 -20.83
CA ILE A 576 5.46 19.45 -21.15
C ILE A 576 5.11 18.02 -20.69
N PRO A 577 3.97 17.79 -20.02
CA PRO A 577 3.53 16.44 -19.70
C PRO A 577 3.40 15.57 -20.97
N SER A 578 4.08 14.44 -21.00
CA SER A 578 4.02 13.48 -22.10
C SER A 578 2.75 12.62 -22.01
N VAL A 579 2.05 12.44 -23.11
CA VAL A 579 0.88 11.53 -23.17
C VAL A 579 1.36 10.12 -23.51
N ILE A 580 1.33 9.24 -22.51
CA ILE A 580 1.86 7.86 -22.61
C ILE A 580 0.77 6.84 -22.98
N GLN A 581 -0.47 7.29 -23.19
CA GLN A 581 -1.52 6.48 -23.81
C GLN A 581 -1.44 6.58 -25.34
N ALA A 582 -1.64 5.46 -26.03
CA ALA A 582 -1.76 5.45 -27.49
C ALA A 582 -3.14 5.98 -27.94
N GLY A 583 -3.21 6.55 -29.14
CA GLY A 583 -4.47 6.90 -29.79
C GLY A 583 -5.21 8.11 -29.21
N ASN A 584 -4.55 8.94 -28.39
CA ASN A 584 -5.13 10.18 -27.88
C ASN A 584 -4.85 11.36 -28.82
N SER A 585 -5.88 12.15 -29.09
CA SER A 585 -5.84 13.30 -29.97
C SER A 585 -5.87 14.59 -29.14
N PHE A 586 -4.73 15.25 -29.01
CA PHE A 586 -4.63 16.50 -28.24
C PHE A 586 -3.80 17.58 -28.94
N CYS A 587 -4.00 18.82 -28.52
CA CYS A 587 -3.23 19.97 -28.98
C CYS A 587 -2.75 20.83 -27.81
N LEU A 588 -1.70 21.62 -28.02
CA LEU A 588 -1.24 22.61 -27.04
C LEU A 588 -1.88 23.97 -27.31
N LEU A 589 -2.55 24.52 -26.30
CA LEU A 589 -3.06 25.89 -26.32
C LEU A 589 -2.18 26.78 -25.43
N HIS A 590 -1.65 27.85 -26.02
CA HIS A 590 -0.83 28.86 -25.33
C HIS A 590 -1.68 30.06 -24.95
N HIS A 591 -1.60 30.46 -23.68
CA HIS A 591 -2.18 31.68 -23.14
C HIS A 591 -1.10 32.45 -22.40
N ALA A 592 -1.33 33.74 -22.11
CA ALA A 592 -0.35 34.57 -21.43
C ALA A 592 -0.03 34.07 -20.00
N ASP A 593 -1.02 33.52 -19.29
CA ASP A 593 -0.87 33.10 -17.89
C ASP A 593 -0.87 31.58 -17.68
N TYR A 594 -1.19 30.78 -18.71
CA TYR A 594 -1.23 29.32 -18.62
C TYR A 594 -1.09 28.61 -19.96
N LEU A 595 -0.76 27.33 -19.90
CA LEU A 595 -0.72 26.41 -21.05
C LEU A 595 -1.64 25.23 -20.76
N SER A 596 -2.23 24.65 -21.80
CA SER A 596 -3.08 23.46 -21.64
C SER A 596 -2.87 22.46 -22.76
N GLY A 597 -2.97 21.16 -22.43
CA GLY A 597 -3.07 20.06 -23.38
C GLY A 597 -4.54 19.70 -23.59
N TYR A 598 -5.18 20.26 -24.62
CA TYR A 598 -6.61 20.06 -24.88
C TYR A 598 -6.88 18.77 -25.64
N SER A 599 -7.68 17.86 -25.08
CA SER A 599 -8.09 16.62 -25.75
C SER A 599 -9.33 16.87 -26.61
N ARG A 600 -9.22 16.52 -27.89
CA ARG A 600 -10.34 16.55 -28.84
C ARG A 600 -11.29 15.37 -28.63
N ASP A 601 -10.84 14.32 -27.95
CA ASP A 601 -11.63 13.12 -27.68
C ASP A 601 -12.48 13.29 -26.40
N ARG A 602 -11.91 13.93 -25.37
CA ARG A 602 -12.59 14.19 -24.09
C ARG A 602 -13.29 15.55 -24.05
N LEU A 603 -13.10 16.38 -25.08
CA LEU A 603 -13.63 17.75 -25.20
C LEU A 603 -13.22 18.67 -24.03
N MET A 604 -12.10 18.40 -23.37
CA MET A 604 -11.58 19.19 -22.24
C MET A 604 -10.05 19.04 -22.14
N PRO A 605 -9.37 19.90 -21.37
CA PRO A 605 -7.95 19.71 -21.09
C PRO A 605 -7.66 18.39 -20.38
N LEU A 606 -6.65 17.66 -20.85
CA LEU A 606 -6.01 16.59 -20.09
C LEU A 606 -5.25 17.17 -18.90
N TRP A 607 -4.66 18.35 -19.11
CA TRP A 607 -3.96 19.09 -18.09
C TRP A 607 -3.92 20.58 -18.42
N VAL A 608 -3.80 21.40 -17.39
CA VAL A 608 -3.53 22.84 -17.42
C VAL A 608 -2.33 23.11 -16.53
N SER A 609 -1.39 23.94 -17.00
CA SER A 609 -0.17 24.30 -16.28
C SER A 609 0.03 25.80 -16.23
N TYR A 610 0.31 26.32 -15.04
CA TYR A 610 0.58 27.74 -14.80
C TYR A 610 1.56 27.91 -13.64
N THR A 611 2.18 29.09 -13.55
CA THR A 611 3.21 29.35 -12.53
C THR A 611 2.90 30.66 -11.84
N LEU A 612 2.77 30.58 -10.53
CA LEU A 612 2.48 31.70 -9.65
C LEU A 612 3.76 32.18 -8.98
N GLN A 613 3.99 33.48 -9.03
CA GLN A 613 4.89 34.15 -8.09
C GLN A 613 4.19 34.26 -6.73
N PRO A 614 4.91 34.57 -5.62
CA PRO A 614 4.28 34.80 -4.32
C PRO A 614 3.18 35.86 -4.42
N LEU A 615 1.93 35.44 -4.25
CA LEU A 615 0.77 36.32 -4.38
C LEU A 615 0.54 37.06 -3.08
N SER A 616 0.33 38.39 -3.12
CA SER A 616 -0.01 39.16 -1.90
C SER A 616 -1.50 39.06 -1.55
N ARG A 617 -2.38 39.06 -2.55
CA ARG A 617 -3.84 38.91 -2.43
C ARG A 617 -4.41 38.32 -3.73
N VAL A 618 -5.57 37.66 -3.65
CA VAL A 618 -6.34 37.25 -4.84
C VAL A 618 -7.31 38.38 -5.21
N PRO A 619 -7.28 38.90 -6.45
CA PRO A 619 -8.24 39.91 -6.92
C PRO A 619 -9.69 39.39 -6.88
N THR A 620 -10.63 40.23 -6.42
CA THR A 620 -12.06 39.96 -6.52
C THR A 620 -12.54 40.26 -7.94
N LEU A 621 -13.12 39.25 -8.62
CA LEU A 621 -13.72 39.44 -9.94
C LEU A 621 -15.12 40.05 -9.83
N SER A 622 -15.52 40.81 -10.86
CA SER A 622 -16.89 41.29 -11.05
C SER A 622 -17.82 40.09 -11.34
N PRO A 623 -19.08 40.09 -10.85
CA PRO A 623 -20.01 38.94 -10.93
C PRO A 623 -20.46 38.56 -12.35
N TYR A 624 -20.05 39.30 -13.39
CA TYR A 624 -20.38 38.98 -14.78
C TYR A 624 -19.42 37.92 -15.33
N GLU A 625 -19.66 36.65 -14.97
CA GLU A 625 -19.01 35.49 -15.56
C GLU A 625 -19.62 35.21 -16.93
N CYS A 626 -18.92 35.53 -18.03
CA CYS A 626 -19.35 35.11 -19.36
C CYS A 626 -18.29 34.24 -20.03
N ILE A 627 -18.67 33.00 -20.34
CA ILE A 627 -17.87 32.08 -21.13
C ILE A 627 -18.06 32.42 -22.61
N ARG A 628 -16.96 32.34 -23.37
CA ARG A 628 -17.00 32.36 -24.85
C ARG A 628 -16.42 31.07 -25.43
N ALA A 629 -16.80 30.78 -26.67
CA ALA A 629 -16.16 29.72 -27.44
C ALA A 629 -14.65 30.02 -27.65
N ASP A 630 -13.82 28.99 -27.60
CA ASP A 630 -12.44 29.05 -28.07
C ASP A 630 -12.36 28.72 -29.56
N PHE A 631 -12.09 29.74 -30.38
CA PHE A 631 -12.06 29.62 -31.84
C PHE A 631 -10.85 28.85 -32.38
N ARG A 632 -9.84 28.55 -31.54
CA ARG A 632 -8.73 27.67 -31.93
C ARG A 632 -9.17 26.21 -31.98
N VAL A 633 -10.22 25.86 -31.25
CA VAL A 633 -10.77 24.50 -31.19
C VAL A 633 -11.98 24.40 -32.12
N PRO A 634 -12.02 23.43 -33.05
CA PRO A 634 -13.18 23.22 -33.93
C PRO A 634 -14.47 23.02 -33.13
N SER A 635 -15.61 23.54 -33.59
CA SER A 635 -16.90 23.42 -32.89
C SER A 635 -17.32 21.96 -32.64
N SER A 636 -16.91 21.02 -33.49
CA SER A 636 -17.14 19.57 -33.32
C SER A 636 -16.32 18.94 -32.20
N SER A 637 -15.26 19.61 -31.74
CA SER A 637 -14.38 19.17 -30.67
C SER A 637 -14.44 20.12 -29.47
N ASN A 638 -15.57 20.82 -29.29
CA ASN A 638 -15.77 21.81 -28.24
C ASN A 638 -17.02 21.50 -27.42
N GLN A 639 -17.06 21.93 -26.16
CA GLN A 639 -18.24 21.74 -25.31
C GLN A 639 -19.30 22.79 -25.61
N LEU A 640 -20.57 22.39 -25.54
CA LEU A 640 -21.70 23.31 -25.64
C LEU A 640 -21.96 23.96 -24.28
N CYS A 641 -21.96 25.29 -24.21
CA CYS A 641 -22.27 26.02 -22.96
C CYS A 641 -23.70 25.77 -22.49
N LEU A 642 -24.61 25.38 -23.39
CA LEU A 642 -25.99 25.03 -23.07
C LEU A 642 -26.10 23.86 -22.08
N LEU A 643 -25.12 22.94 -22.08
CA LEU A 643 -25.12 21.75 -21.18
C LEU A 643 -25.12 22.11 -19.69
N TYR A 644 -24.70 23.34 -19.37
CA TYR A 644 -24.54 23.82 -18.00
C TYR A 644 -25.54 24.93 -17.64
N ARG A 645 -26.56 25.16 -18.49
CA ARG A 645 -27.63 26.14 -18.25
C ARG A 645 -28.85 25.47 -17.61
N ASP A 646 -29.50 26.19 -16.70
CA ASP A 646 -30.78 25.91 -16.02
C ASP A 646 -30.96 24.48 -15.46
N GLU A 647 -30.85 24.34 -14.13
CA GLU A 647 -31.13 23.12 -13.34
C GLU A 647 -30.34 21.84 -13.72
N ALA A 648 -29.15 21.99 -14.32
CA ALA A 648 -28.26 20.86 -14.57
C ALA A 648 -27.62 20.35 -13.25
N ALA A 649 -27.65 19.03 -13.04
CA ALA A 649 -26.96 18.36 -11.92
C ALA A 649 -25.44 18.62 -11.91
N LEU A 650 -24.88 19.07 -13.04
CA LEU A 650 -23.50 19.46 -13.22
C LEU A 650 -23.44 20.91 -13.73
N THR A 651 -22.47 21.66 -13.22
CA THR A 651 -22.05 22.95 -13.76
C THR A 651 -20.70 22.78 -14.48
N TYR A 652 -20.09 23.89 -14.89
CA TYR A 652 -18.70 23.92 -15.34
C TYR A 652 -17.80 24.56 -14.28
N GLY A 653 -16.59 24.02 -14.14
CA GLY A 653 -15.47 24.68 -13.50
C GLY A 653 -14.38 25.04 -14.51
N LEU A 654 -13.54 26.00 -14.14
CA LEU A 654 -12.38 26.41 -14.93
C LEU A 654 -11.11 25.83 -14.32
N LEU A 655 -10.30 25.16 -15.13
CA LEU A 655 -9.06 24.52 -14.67
C LEU A 655 -7.96 25.55 -14.40
N HIS A 656 -7.81 26.57 -15.26
CA HIS A 656 -7.10 27.80 -14.91
C HIS A 656 -8.08 28.84 -14.34
N PRO A 657 -7.95 29.26 -13.08
CA PRO A 657 -8.86 30.25 -12.50
C PRO A 657 -8.60 31.67 -13.03
N PRO A 658 -9.65 32.42 -13.44
CA PRO A 658 -9.53 33.74 -14.05
C PRO A 658 -8.94 34.83 -13.12
N TYR A 659 -9.05 34.66 -11.80
CA TYR A 659 -8.51 35.59 -10.81
C TYR A 659 -7.00 35.41 -10.55
N LEU A 660 -6.37 34.40 -11.14
CA LEU A 660 -4.92 34.18 -11.05
C LEU A 660 -4.16 34.78 -12.24
N ASN A 661 -4.85 35.49 -13.14
CA ASN A 661 -4.22 36.18 -14.26
C ASN A 661 -3.26 37.27 -13.79
N ILE A 662 -2.02 37.24 -14.29
CA ILE A 662 -0.96 38.20 -13.92
C ILE A 662 -0.67 39.14 -15.08
N THR A 663 -0.59 38.59 -16.30
CA THR A 663 -0.15 39.29 -17.51
C THR A 663 -1.23 39.30 -18.60
N GLY A 664 -2.10 38.30 -18.62
CA GLY A 664 -3.16 38.11 -19.61
C GLY A 664 -4.48 38.77 -19.24
N SER A 665 -5.39 38.83 -20.22
CA SER A 665 -6.75 39.31 -19.95
C SER A 665 -7.54 38.23 -19.22
N VAL A 666 -8.36 38.61 -18.24
CA VAL A 666 -9.27 37.68 -17.54
C VAL A 666 -10.14 36.87 -18.52
N SER A 667 -10.43 37.44 -19.70
CA SER A 667 -11.17 36.76 -20.79
C SER A 667 -10.41 35.61 -21.47
N ASP A 668 -9.12 35.43 -21.20
CA ASP A 668 -8.32 34.29 -21.68
C ASP A 668 -8.57 33.02 -20.86
N SER A 669 -9.14 33.16 -19.66
CA SER A 669 -9.52 32.05 -18.78
C SER A 669 -11.00 31.69 -18.93
N PHE A 670 -11.85 32.65 -19.35
CA PHE A 670 -13.28 32.46 -19.61
C PHE A 670 -13.57 31.88 -21.01
N ILE A 671 -12.97 30.73 -21.32
CA ILE A 671 -13.11 30.07 -22.61
C ILE A 671 -13.55 28.62 -22.50
N SER A 672 -14.26 28.14 -23.51
CA SER A 672 -14.80 26.78 -23.53
C SER A 672 -13.72 25.68 -23.45
N SER A 673 -12.52 25.95 -23.97
CA SER A 673 -11.39 25.02 -23.89
C SER A 673 -10.72 24.93 -22.52
N ASN A 674 -11.12 25.76 -21.55
CA ASN A 674 -10.64 25.72 -20.16
C ASN A 674 -11.71 25.14 -19.20
N MET A 675 -12.86 24.70 -19.73
CA MET A 675 -13.96 24.15 -18.95
C MET A 675 -13.81 22.65 -18.68
N ALA A 676 -14.22 22.22 -17.49
CA ALA A 676 -14.47 20.83 -17.14
C ALA A 676 -15.80 20.69 -16.39
N PRO A 677 -16.58 19.60 -16.60
CA PRO A 677 -17.80 19.35 -15.83
C PRO A 677 -17.48 19.22 -14.34
N MET A 678 -18.14 20.02 -13.50
CA MET A 678 -17.98 19.97 -12.04
C MET A 678 -19.34 19.97 -11.33
N PHE A 679 -19.49 19.17 -10.28
CA PHE A 679 -20.61 19.31 -9.36
C PHE A 679 -20.54 20.66 -8.64
N PRO A 680 -21.68 21.33 -8.38
CA PRO A 680 -21.69 22.63 -7.69
C PRO A 680 -20.90 22.62 -6.37
N ALA A 681 -21.12 21.62 -5.52
CA ALA A 681 -20.38 21.46 -4.26
C ALA A 681 -18.87 21.33 -4.48
N PHE A 682 -18.44 20.51 -5.44
CA PHE A 682 -17.03 20.37 -5.77
C PHE A 682 -16.43 21.66 -6.33
N LYS A 683 -17.18 22.42 -7.13
CA LYS A 683 -16.73 23.72 -7.68
C LYS A 683 -16.43 24.73 -6.57
N GLU A 684 -17.18 24.72 -5.46
CA GLU A 684 -16.88 25.57 -4.30
C GLU A 684 -15.56 25.17 -3.62
N VAL A 685 -15.32 23.87 -3.43
CA VAL A 685 -14.06 23.33 -2.90
C VAL A 685 -12.89 23.69 -3.81
N TRP A 686 -13.06 23.51 -5.12
CA TRP A 686 -12.08 23.87 -6.14
C TRP A 686 -11.75 25.36 -6.08
N SER A 687 -12.77 26.22 -6.02
CA SER A 687 -12.61 27.68 -5.89
C SER A 687 -11.94 28.07 -4.58
N HIS A 688 -12.31 27.45 -3.45
CA HIS A 688 -11.68 27.70 -2.16
C HIS A 688 -10.20 27.32 -2.13
N PHE A 689 -9.84 26.19 -2.74
CA PHE A 689 -8.44 25.81 -2.91
C PHE A 689 -7.65 26.92 -3.59
N HIS A 690 -8.12 27.37 -4.75
CA HIS A 690 -7.41 28.35 -5.57
C HIS A 690 -7.39 29.76 -4.97
N THR A 691 -8.44 30.17 -4.26
CA THR A 691 -8.53 31.51 -3.66
C THR A 691 -7.84 31.63 -2.30
N SER A 692 -7.78 30.54 -1.52
CA SER A 692 -7.34 30.58 -0.12
C SER A 692 -6.13 29.71 0.17
N ILE A 693 -6.12 28.46 -0.31
CA ILE A 693 -5.09 27.47 0.04
C ILE A 693 -3.85 27.66 -0.83
N LEU A 694 -4.02 27.75 -2.15
CA LEU A 694 -2.96 27.96 -3.12
C LEU A 694 -2.22 29.28 -2.89
N LEU A 695 -2.95 30.32 -2.46
CA LEU A 695 -2.38 31.61 -2.05
C LEU A 695 -1.31 31.41 -0.97
N LYS A 696 -1.64 30.68 0.11
CA LYS A 696 -0.70 30.41 1.21
C LYS A 696 0.51 29.62 0.73
N TYR A 697 0.29 28.56 -0.05
CA TYR A 697 1.41 27.79 -0.64
C TYR A 697 2.31 28.65 -1.53
N SER A 698 1.74 29.56 -2.33
CA SER A 698 2.54 30.45 -3.18
C SER A 698 3.44 31.39 -2.36
N GLN A 699 2.99 31.80 -1.17
CA GLN A 699 3.75 32.64 -0.24
C GLN A 699 4.83 31.82 0.49
N ASP A 700 4.43 30.70 1.09
CA ASP A 700 5.30 29.85 1.91
C ASP A 700 6.43 29.20 1.09
N LEU A 701 6.19 28.94 -0.19
CA LEU A 701 7.12 28.23 -1.08
C LEU A 701 7.88 29.13 -2.06
N ASN A 702 7.78 30.46 -1.91
CA ASN A 702 8.36 31.44 -2.83
C ASN A 702 7.96 31.21 -4.31
N GLY A 703 6.67 31.03 -4.53
CA GLY A 703 6.06 30.73 -5.82
C GLY A 703 5.88 29.22 -6.05
N VAL A 704 4.89 28.88 -6.87
CA VAL A 704 4.50 27.49 -7.16
C VAL A 704 4.15 27.34 -8.64
N ASN A 705 4.62 26.26 -9.27
CA ASN A 705 4.06 25.79 -10.53
C ASN A 705 2.92 24.82 -10.22
N VAL A 706 1.79 24.98 -10.88
CA VAL A 706 0.60 24.15 -10.70
C VAL A 706 0.29 23.43 -12.00
N VAL A 707 0.08 22.12 -11.91
CA VAL A 707 -0.48 21.31 -13.00
C VAL A 707 -1.74 20.63 -12.49
N SER A 708 -2.86 20.81 -13.19
CA SER A 708 -4.15 20.22 -12.78
C SER A 708 -4.93 19.68 -13.97
N GLY A 709 -5.86 18.75 -13.70
CA GLY A 709 -6.67 18.14 -14.76
C GLY A 709 -7.65 17.08 -14.25
N PRO A 710 -8.51 16.54 -15.13
CA PRO A 710 -9.48 15.51 -14.79
C PRO A 710 -8.85 14.10 -14.72
N ILE A 711 -9.49 13.21 -13.96
CA ILE A 711 -9.20 11.76 -13.89
C ILE A 711 -10.48 10.97 -14.21
N PHE A 712 -10.34 9.92 -15.00
CA PHE A 712 -11.39 8.96 -15.31
C PHE A 712 -10.92 7.57 -14.88
N ASP A 713 -11.54 7.05 -13.82
CA ASP A 713 -11.23 5.78 -13.16
C ASP A 713 -12.55 5.19 -12.62
N LYS A 714 -13.43 4.84 -13.55
CA LYS A 714 -14.79 4.35 -13.23
C LYS A 714 -14.76 2.92 -12.72
N ASP A 715 -13.80 2.12 -13.17
CA ASP A 715 -13.61 0.75 -12.73
C ASP A 715 -12.75 0.63 -11.45
N PHE A 716 -12.29 1.77 -10.92
CA PHE A 716 -11.56 1.92 -9.65
C PHE A 716 -10.30 1.06 -9.57
N ASP A 717 -9.66 0.79 -10.71
CA ASP A 717 -8.45 -0.02 -10.85
C ASP A 717 -7.15 0.76 -10.63
N GLY A 718 -7.26 2.08 -10.46
CA GLY A 718 -6.11 2.96 -10.22
C GLY A 718 -5.35 3.35 -11.49
N ASN A 719 -5.87 3.01 -12.67
CA ASN A 719 -5.36 3.39 -13.98
C ASN A 719 -6.36 4.28 -14.70
N VAL A 720 -5.90 4.90 -15.78
CA VAL A 720 -6.75 5.70 -16.65
C VAL A 720 -7.71 4.82 -17.46
N ASP A 721 -9.00 5.12 -17.39
CA ASP A 721 -10.01 4.48 -18.22
C ASP A 721 -9.69 4.69 -19.72
N PRO A 722 -9.84 3.65 -20.57
CA PRO A 722 -9.80 3.82 -22.01
C PRO A 722 -10.77 4.92 -22.46
N THR A 723 -10.36 5.68 -23.47
CA THR A 723 -11.29 6.62 -24.10
C THR A 723 -12.30 5.82 -24.91
N ASP A 724 -13.52 5.66 -24.40
CA ASP A 724 -14.63 5.08 -25.15
C ASP A 724 -14.73 5.82 -26.48
N LYS A 725 -14.52 5.10 -27.60
CA LYS A 725 -14.82 5.68 -28.90
C LYS A 725 -16.31 5.99 -28.92
N PRO A 726 -16.74 7.22 -29.26
CA PRO A 726 -18.15 7.56 -29.27
C PRO A 726 -18.92 6.53 -30.08
N THR A 727 -19.95 5.94 -29.46
CA THR A 727 -20.87 5.03 -30.15
C THR A 727 -21.67 5.81 -31.19
N LEU A 728 -22.24 5.14 -32.20
CA LEU A 728 -23.07 5.80 -33.23
C LEU A 728 -24.21 6.66 -32.61
N VAL A 729 -24.64 6.31 -31.40
CA VAL A 729 -25.65 7.03 -30.61
C VAL A 729 -25.09 8.33 -30.00
N SER A 730 -23.85 8.36 -29.52
CA SER A 730 -23.23 9.60 -29.00
C SER A 730 -22.78 10.55 -30.12
N TYR A 731 -22.62 10.08 -31.36
CA TYR A 731 -22.52 10.95 -32.54
C TYR A 731 -23.84 11.69 -32.86
N LEU A 732 -24.98 11.07 -32.57
CA LEU A 732 -26.31 11.65 -32.79
C LEU A 732 -26.70 12.58 -31.64
N ASN A 733 -26.33 12.23 -30.40
CA ASN A 733 -26.49 13.06 -29.21
C ASN A 733 -25.17 13.80 -28.89
N ARG A 734 -24.93 14.96 -29.53
CA ARG A 734 -23.77 15.87 -29.32
C ARG A 734 -23.62 16.44 -27.88
N ASN A 735 -24.25 15.83 -26.88
CA ASN A 735 -24.51 16.41 -25.56
C ASN A 735 -23.83 15.70 -24.38
N GLU A 736 -23.10 14.60 -24.57
CA GLU A 736 -22.54 13.84 -23.43
C GLU A 736 -21.03 14.04 -23.31
N THR A 737 -20.62 15.02 -22.51
CA THR A 737 -19.24 15.16 -22.03
C THR A 737 -18.98 14.16 -20.89
N ALA A 738 -17.84 13.46 -20.95
CA ALA A 738 -17.48 12.53 -19.89
C ALA A 738 -17.29 13.28 -18.56
N VAL A 739 -17.94 12.80 -17.50
CA VAL A 739 -17.81 13.37 -16.15
C VAL A 739 -16.58 12.76 -15.46
N PRO A 740 -15.60 13.57 -15.02
CA PRO A 740 -14.44 13.06 -14.29
C PRO A 740 -14.85 12.39 -12.98
N THR A 741 -14.16 11.32 -12.60
CA THR A 741 -14.34 10.68 -11.28
C THR A 741 -13.59 11.44 -10.19
N HIS A 742 -12.46 12.05 -10.55
CA HIS A 742 -11.60 12.83 -9.67
C HIS A 742 -11.00 14.00 -10.46
N PHE A 743 -10.41 14.96 -9.75
CA PHE A 743 -9.50 15.95 -10.33
C PHE A 743 -8.15 15.84 -9.63
N PHE A 744 -7.06 15.93 -10.39
CA PHE A 744 -5.72 15.99 -9.83
C PHE A 744 -5.20 17.41 -9.77
N LEU A 745 -4.29 17.64 -8.82
CA LEU A 745 -3.52 18.87 -8.72
C LEU A 745 -2.13 18.57 -8.20
N ILE A 746 -1.11 19.05 -8.91
CA ILE A 746 0.30 18.95 -8.56
C ILE A 746 0.84 20.36 -8.36
N MET A 747 1.30 20.67 -7.15
CA MET A 747 2.09 21.88 -6.86
C MET A 747 3.56 21.50 -6.82
N THR A 748 4.38 22.17 -7.62
CA THR A 748 5.83 21.97 -7.66
C THR A 748 6.55 23.27 -7.32
N SER A 749 7.50 23.21 -6.40
CA SER A 749 8.36 24.34 -6.02
C SER A 749 9.82 23.90 -5.83
N CYS A 750 10.70 24.87 -5.61
CA CYS A 750 12.07 24.57 -5.23
C CYS A 750 12.13 24.17 -3.76
N ARG A 751 12.93 23.15 -3.41
CA ARG A 751 13.13 22.80 -2.00
C ARG A 751 13.91 23.90 -1.25
N ASN A 752 14.79 24.60 -1.96
CA ASN A 752 15.41 25.82 -1.46
C ASN A 752 14.49 27.02 -1.74
N SER A 753 13.83 27.54 -0.70
CA SER A 753 12.88 28.64 -0.81
C SER A 753 13.50 29.97 -1.27
N SER A 754 14.82 30.09 -1.35
CA SER A 754 15.47 31.25 -1.97
C SER A 754 15.24 31.33 -3.48
N PHE A 755 14.85 30.23 -4.14
CA PHE A 755 14.61 30.17 -5.57
C PHE A 755 13.13 29.95 -5.89
N SER A 756 12.67 30.53 -7.00
CA SER A 756 11.33 30.26 -7.54
C SER A 756 11.31 28.92 -8.28
N PRO A 757 10.13 28.35 -8.58
CA PRO A 757 10.01 27.11 -9.36
C PRO A 757 10.71 27.20 -10.73
N VAL A 758 10.72 28.38 -11.36
CA VAL A 758 11.28 28.57 -12.70
C VAL A 758 12.81 28.53 -12.68
N ASN A 759 13.44 29.17 -11.69
CA ASN A 759 14.90 29.29 -11.55
C ASN A 759 15.48 28.45 -10.40
N CYS A 760 14.77 27.42 -9.94
CA CYS A 760 15.21 26.51 -8.88
C CYS A 760 16.63 25.92 -9.09
N GLU A 761 17.54 26.20 -8.17
CA GLU A 761 18.81 25.51 -8.09
C GLU A 761 18.73 24.45 -6.99
N GLY A 762 18.98 23.19 -7.37
CA GLY A 762 18.87 22.03 -6.47
C GLY A 762 17.55 21.26 -6.61
N PRO A 763 17.19 20.45 -5.59
CA PRO A 763 16.09 19.51 -5.69
C PRO A 763 14.73 20.21 -5.70
N LEU A 764 13.82 19.65 -6.50
CA LEU A 764 12.41 20.02 -6.50
C LEU A 764 11.68 19.38 -5.30
N GLN A 765 10.54 19.96 -4.96
CA GLN A 765 9.54 19.35 -4.10
C GLN A 765 8.18 19.41 -4.78
N ALA A 766 7.38 18.35 -4.61
CA ALA A 766 6.04 18.24 -5.17
C ALA A 766 5.03 17.86 -4.09
N ILE A 767 3.86 18.50 -4.13
CA ILE A 767 2.69 18.16 -3.32
C ILE A 767 1.56 17.87 -4.31
N ALA A 768 1.00 16.66 -4.23
CA ALA A 768 0.01 16.18 -5.18
C ALA A 768 -1.27 15.74 -4.46
N PHE A 769 -2.43 16.04 -5.07
CA PHE A 769 -3.75 15.70 -4.57
C PHE A 769 -4.55 14.98 -5.66
N ILE A 770 -5.35 13.99 -5.25
CA ILE A 770 -6.38 13.36 -6.09
C ILE A 770 -7.72 13.55 -5.40
N MET A 771 -8.46 14.56 -5.86
CA MET A 771 -9.69 15.03 -5.22
C MET A 771 -10.91 14.29 -5.78
N PRO A 772 -11.69 13.55 -4.97
CA PRO A 772 -12.89 12.88 -5.45
C PRO A 772 -13.95 13.89 -5.90
N HIS A 773 -14.47 13.69 -7.09
CA HIS A 773 -15.46 14.57 -7.70
C HIS A 773 -16.87 14.16 -7.24
N LYS A 774 -17.35 14.78 -6.16
CA LYS A 774 -18.60 14.41 -5.47
C LYS A 774 -19.67 15.51 -5.53
N PRO A 775 -20.97 15.14 -5.51
CA PRO A 775 -22.07 16.10 -5.56
C PRO A 775 -22.38 16.78 -4.22
N ASP A 776 -21.79 16.31 -3.12
CA ASP A 776 -22.06 16.79 -1.76
C ASP A 776 -20.82 16.76 -0.86
N TYR A 777 -20.95 17.28 0.36
CA TYR A 777 -19.90 17.32 1.40
C TYR A 777 -19.98 16.18 2.42
N SER A 778 -20.67 15.08 2.09
CA SER A 778 -20.98 14.00 3.04
C SER A 778 -19.75 13.28 3.58
N GLU A 779 -18.61 13.33 2.86
CA GLU A 779 -17.35 12.70 3.27
C GLU A 779 -16.79 13.25 4.60
N PHE A 780 -16.96 14.56 4.84
CA PHE A 780 -16.46 15.25 6.03
C PHE A 780 -17.56 15.80 6.93
N CYS A 781 -18.82 15.49 6.62
CA CYS A 781 -19.97 15.89 7.41
C CYS A 781 -20.08 17.41 7.61
N ALA A 782 -19.66 18.18 6.60
CA ALA A 782 -19.83 19.62 6.61
C ALA A 782 -21.30 19.95 6.28
N HIS A 783 -21.97 20.63 7.21
CA HIS A 783 -23.40 20.96 7.11
C HIS A 783 -23.70 22.37 6.59
N ALA A 784 -22.67 23.22 6.42
CA ALA A 784 -22.83 24.60 5.98
C ALA A 784 -21.92 24.91 4.78
N GLU A 785 -22.52 25.35 3.68
CA GLU A 785 -21.86 25.81 2.44
C GLU A 785 -20.89 26.98 2.69
N SER A 786 -21.06 27.71 3.79
CA SER A 786 -20.27 28.91 4.11
C SER A 786 -18.97 28.67 4.88
N ASP A 787 -18.75 27.48 5.46
CA ASP A 787 -17.53 27.15 6.21
C ASP A 787 -16.72 26.05 5.50
N LEU A 788 -15.75 26.46 4.68
CA LEU A 788 -14.84 25.58 3.96
C LEU A 788 -13.51 25.33 4.71
N SER A 789 -13.45 25.61 6.02
CA SER A 789 -12.24 25.39 6.83
C SER A 789 -11.78 23.92 6.85
N TRP A 790 -12.69 22.96 6.68
CA TRP A 790 -12.44 21.53 6.62
C TRP A 790 -11.66 21.08 5.37
N VAL A 791 -11.68 21.88 4.28
CA VAL A 791 -11.08 21.50 2.98
C VAL A 791 -9.59 21.20 3.12
N LYS A 792 -8.88 21.90 4.02
CA LYS A 792 -7.45 21.65 4.27
C LYS A 792 -7.20 20.24 4.81
N GLU A 793 -8.04 19.75 5.72
CA GLU A 793 -7.92 18.39 6.27
C GLU A 793 -8.35 17.34 5.25
N TRP A 794 -9.39 17.62 4.46
CA TRP A 794 -9.82 16.77 3.36
C TRP A 794 -8.75 16.61 2.28
N LEU A 795 -8.06 17.69 1.89
CA LEU A 795 -6.92 17.61 0.96
C LEU A 795 -5.75 16.80 1.53
N ARG A 796 -5.46 16.92 2.83
CA ARG A 796 -4.45 16.09 3.50
C ARG A 796 -4.81 14.61 3.45
N PHE A 797 -6.10 14.29 3.59
CA PHE A 797 -6.58 12.91 3.50
C PHE A 797 -6.42 12.32 2.09
N HIS A 798 -6.67 13.15 1.05
CA HIS A 798 -6.57 12.84 -0.38
C HIS A 798 -5.22 13.19 -1.02
N ILE A 799 -4.17 13.30 -0.21
CA ILE A 799 -2.81 13.46 -0.70
C ILE A 799 -2.38 12.21 -1.48
N ALA A 800 -1.59 12.40 -2.53
CA ALA A 800 -1.15 11.32 -3.40
C ALA A 800 0.28 11.53 -3.88
N ARG A 801 0.87 10.48 -4.45
CA ARG A 801 2.17 10.58 -5.15
C ARG A 801 1.91 11.13 -6.54
N VAL A 802 2.90 11.79 -7.14
CA VAL A 802 2.78 12.14 -8.58
C VAL A 802 2.66 10.87 -9.42
N ARG A 803 3.28 9.76 -9.00
CA ARG A 803 3.15 8.46 -9.66
C ARG A 803 1.71 7.95 -9.72
N ASP A 804 0.90 8.20 -8.67
CA ASP A 804 -0.52 7.82 -8.65
C ASP A 804 -1.30 8.60 -9.72
N ILE A 805 -1.00 9.90 -9.86
CA ILE A 805 -1.60 10.75 -10.91
C ILE A 805 -1.17 10.27 -12.30
N GLU A 806 0.10 9.89 -12.50
CA GLU A 806 0.55 9.35 -13.80
C GLU A 806 -0.22 8.09 -14.21
N LEU A 807 -0.50 7.18 -13.26
CA LEU A 807 -1.31 5.97 -13.52
C LEU A 807 -2.73 6.34 -13.93
N LEU A 808 -3.39 7.21 -13.15
CA LEU A 808 -4.79 7.60 -13.33
C LEU A 808 -5.07 8.53 -14.51
N THR A 809 -4.02 9.14 -15.08
CA THR A 809 -4.17 10.08 -16.21
C THR A 809 -3.51 9.58 -17.50
N GLY A 810 -2.58 8.62 -17.40
CA GLY A 810 -1.73 8.24 -18.52
C GLY A 810 -0.89 9.40 -19.06
N LEU A 811 -0.53 10.34 -18.17
CA LEU A 811 0.45 11.39 -18.40
C LEU A 811 1.78 11.00 -17.76
N SER A 812 2.87 11.60 -18.22
CA SER A 812 4.15 11.55 -17.54
C SER A 812 4.79 12.92 -17.37
N PHE A 813 5.21 13.24 -16.15
CA PHE A 813 5.67 14.58 -15.76
C PHE A 813 7.19 14.64 -15.60
N TYR A 814 7.73 15.86 -15.59
CA TYR A 814 9.14 16.17 -15.28
C TYR A 814 10.18 15.57 -16.24
N HIS A 815 9.91 15.55 -17.54
CA HIS A 815 10.87 15.07 -18.57
C HIS A 815 11.94 16.12 -18.92
N GLY A 816 11.91 17.28 -18.27
CA GLY A 816 12.91 18.34 -18.43
C GLY A 816 13.58 18.69 -17.12
N ARG A 817 14.77 19.31 -17.22
CA ARG A 817 15.58 19.90 -16.14
C ARG A 817 16.32 18.94 -15.22
N ILE A 818 15.67 17.91 -14.69
CA ILE A 818 16.24 17.00 -13.67
C ILE A 818 16.57 15.62 -14.25
N SER A 819 17.43 14.85 -13.58
CA SER A 819 17.78 13.49 -14.01
C SER A 819 16.57 12.53 -13.90
N VAL A 820 16.62 11.40 -14.60
CA VAL A 820 15.54 10.39 -14.53
C VAL A 820 15.44 9.82 -13.11
N GLU A 821 16.58 9.60 -12.46
CA GLU A 821 16.69 9.10 -11.09
C GLU A 821 16.07 10.06 -10.06
N GLU A 822 16.34 11.36 -10.19
CA GLU A 822 15.69 12.38 -9.35
C GLU A 822 14.19 12.47 -9.66
N THR A 823 13.82 12.34 -10.94
CA THR A 823 12.42 12.38 -11.38
C THR A 823 11.60 11.27 -10.75
N ILE A 824 12.07 10.03 -10.77
CA ILE A 824 11.34 8.91 -10.18
C ILE A 824 11.26 9.01 -8.65
N GLN A 825 12.31 9.50 -7.98
CA GLN A 825 12.27 9.75 -6.53
C GLN A 825 11.24 10.82 -6.17
N LEU A 826 11.21 11.93 -6.93
CA LEU A 826 10.20 12.97 -6.78
C LEU A 826 8.78 12.41 -6.98
N LYS A 827 8.62 11.51 -7.96
CA LYS A 827 7.32 10.91 -8.30
C LYS A 827 6.79 9.92 -7.28
N THR A 828 7.67 9.15 -6.64
CA THR A 828 7.31 8.16 -5.61
C THR A 828 7.20 8.76 -4.22
N PHE A 829 7.76 9.95 -4.00
CA PHE A 829 7.64 10.66 -2.73
C PHE A 829 6.18 11.03 -2.46
N LEU A 830 5.69 10.66 -1.27
CA LEU A 830 4.39 11.09 -0.77
C LEU A 830 4.65 12.09 0.35
N HIS A 831 4.20 13.32 0.15
CA HIS A 831 4.30 14.37 1.15
C HIS A 831 3.39 14.01 2.34
N THR A 832 3.96 13.95 3.54
CA THR A 832 3.23 13.71 4.80
C THR A 832 3.21 15.01 5.60
N ILE A 833 2.02 15.50 5.93
CA ILE A 833 1.81 16.80 6.62
C ILE A 833 1.56 16.59 8.11
#